data_AF-A0AAC9WHC2-F1
#
_entry.id   AF-A0AAC9WHC2-F1
#
_cell.length_a   1.000
_cell.length_b   1.000
_cell.length_c   1.000
_cell.angle_alpha   90.00
_cell.angle_beta   90.00
_cell.angle_gamma   90.00
#
_symmetry.space_group_name_H-M   'P 1'
#
loop_
_entity.id
_entity.type
_entity.pdbx_description
1 polymer ?
#
loop_
_entity_poly.entity_id
_entity_poly.type
_entity_poly.pdbx_seq_one_letter_code
_entity_poly.pdbx_strand_id
1 'polypeptide(L)'
;MVELLLYGVKMMKDRAYKGIDYFRFIAAILVIAIHTFPLLSVNTEADLILTRVIGRVAVPFFFMTTGFFIFASYDEGSFSYKSFLLKIVKLYGVSILLYLPLNFYAGHFSGKYAGAFILKNIFFNGTFYHLWYFPAIIIGVGVFLLLLKYCKMHTAIIIALLLYLIGVFGDSYYGIANEIPFLRNFYDILFFFFDYTRNGLFFSPIYLFLGALFSKIPQRHSFKTSMVGLLLSLSILMVEGLLIHHFSAPKHDSMYIALLPSMYFLFQMLLLWKGSSHKSLRTIAMLVYIIHPWCIVLIRGFARLTKTEAFFIDNSILHFTLVTLLSVFTSMIFNFIWNKERKNLDQKGRAWLEIDLSNLKHNFLQLKDVLPKGCQVMAVVKANAYGHGDIQIAYELQTMGVNAFAVASLEEGIRLRKNGIKGCILILGYIYPEEINRVIKYDLTQTVIDYHYATVLNQYGKKIKVHIKIDTGMNRLGENFHHIDEITKIFQLPNLVIEGMYTHLCVADSQIRKDVAFTIQQVENFYKVVDYLKGLGYSSLKLHIQSSYGVLNYPEISCNYARLGIALYGLLSNEMDETKAKAKLRPVLSIKARISIIKTLKASETIGYGRQFVANTPMKIATVTLGYADGIPRNLIRGHVLLRGVKVPIIGRICMDQLTIDVTNIPNVEQGDIVTMIGQEGKEKITAGEVAGQAGTITNELVSRLGSRLEKVYLKKL
;
A
#
# COMPACT_ATOMS: atom_id res chain seq x y z
N MET A 1 4.11 19.98 2.63
CA MET A 1 3.25 19.66 1.48
C MET A 1 4.06 19.19 0.27
N VAL A 2 5.06 19.94 -0.21
CA VAL A 2 5.80 19.60 -1.44
C VAL A 2 6.83 18.47 -1.33
N GLU A 3 7.50 18.24 -0.20
CA GLU A 3 8.43 17.08 -0.07
C GLU A 3 7.72 15.71 -0.02
N LEU A 4 6.50 15.63 0.54
CA LEU A 4 5.65 14.44 0.45
C LEU A 4 5.23 14.16 -1.00
N LEU A 5 5.19 15.21 -1.82
CA LEU A 5 4.86 15.17 -3.24
C LEU A 5 6.11 14.99 -4.14
N LEU A 6 7.32 14.96 -3.59
CA LEU A 6 8.59 14.81 -4.33
C LEU A 6 9.27 13.44 -4.13
N TYR A 7 8.56 12.41 -3.65
CA TYR A 7 9.08 11.05 -3.42
C TYR A 7 9.62 10.27 -4.65
N GLY A 8 9.89 10.95 -5.76
CA GLY A 8 10.59 10.42 -6.94
C GLY A 8 11.65 11.36 -7.52
N VAL A 9 12.01 12.43 -6.81
CA VAL A 9 13.16 13.29 -7.17
C VAL A 9 14.27 12.98 -6.18
N LYS A 10 15.46 12.67 -6.72
CA LYS A 10 16.68 12.30 -5.98
C LYS A 10 16.89 13.33 -4.87
N MET A 11 16.78 12.91 -3.60
CA MET A 11 17.03 13.85 -2.50
C MET A 11 18.50 14.25 -2.54
N MET A 12 18.77 15.55 -2.37
CA MET A 12 20.06 16.01 -1.88
C MET A 12 20.45 15.17 -0.66
N LYS A 13 21.64 14.57 -0.72
CA LYS A 13 22.23 13.77 0.36
C LYS A 13 22.06 14.48 1.72
N ASP A 14 21.41 13.79 2.67
CA ASP A 14 21.51 13.96 4.13
C ASP A 14 21.42 15.37 4.73
N ARG A 15 20.48 16.22 4.30
CA ARG A 15 20.10 17.41 5.11
C ARG A 15 18.67 17.30 5.62
N ALA A 16 18.55 17.06 6.93
CA ALA A 16 17.28 17.02 7.64
C ALA A 16 16.82 18.44 8.03
N TYR A 17 15.67 18.90 7.51
CA TYR A 17 15.10 20.23 7.77
C TYR A 17 14.09 20.22 8.93
N LYS A 18 14.57 19.94 10.15
CA LYS A 18 13.73 19.81 11.35
C LYS A 18 12.81 21.01 11.57
N GLY A 19 13.34 22.24 11.53
CA GLY A 19 12.54 23.44 11.81
C GLY A 19 11.37 23.64 10.84
N ILE A 20 11.55 23.32 9.55
CA ILE A 20 10.47 23.35 8.56
C ILE A 20 9.35 22.36 8.95
N ASP A 21 9.70 21.16 9.41
CA ASP A 21 8.70 20.13 9.73
C ASP A 21 7.85 20.48 10.95
N TYR A 22 8.46 21.02 12.00
CA TYR A 22 7.73 21.48 13.18
C TYR A 22 6.86 22.70 12.88
N PHE A 23 7.41 23.69 12.15
CA PHE A 23 6.63 24.88 11.84
C PHE A 23 5.48 24.60 10.87
N ARG A 24 5.56 23.57 10.01
CA ARG A 24 4.39 23.11 9.22
C ARG A 24 3.21 22.74 10.11
N PHE A 25 3.46 22.07 11.22
CA PHE A 25 2.41 21.69 12.17
C PHE A 25 1.86 22.93 12.89
N ILE A 26 2.74 23.84 13.33
CA ILE A 26 2.34 25.12 13.92
C ILE A 26 1.49 25.95 12.94
N ALA A 27 1.93 26.08 11.68
CA ALA A 27 1.21 26.78 10.62
C ALA A 27 -0.16 26.16 10.35
N ALA A 28 -0.29 24.82 10.40
CA ALA A 28 -1.59 24.17 10.28
C ALA A 28 -2.54 24.54 11.43
N ILE A 29 -2.03 24.64 12.66
CA ILE A 29 -2.81 25.11 13.83
C ILE A 29 -3.19 26.59 13.68
N LEU A 30 -2.28 27.44 13.19
CA LEU A 30 -2.59 28.84 12.90
C LEU A 30 -3.70 28.96 11.85
N VAL A 31 -3.76 28.08 10.85
CA VAL A 31 -4.88 28.02 9.90
C VAL A 31 -6.20 27.67 10.59
N ILE A 32 -6.20 26.79 11.59
CA ILE A 32 -7.39 26.53 12.41
C ILE A 32 -7.79 27.78 13.17
N ALA A 33 -6.84 28.47 13.81
CA ALA A 33 -7.10 29.71 14.55
C ALA A 33 -7.78 30.77 13.65
N ILE A 34 -7.28 30.96 12.42
CA ILE A 34 -7.87 31.88 11.42
C ILE A 34 -9.34 31.58 11.12
N HIS A 35 -9.77 30.31 11.18
CA HIS A 35 -11.14 29.91 10.87
C HIS A 35 -12.04 29.73 12.11
N THR A 36 -11.48 29.80 13.32
CA THR A 36 -12.20 29.54 14.58
C THR A 36 -12.21 30.72 15.54
N PHE A 37 -11.40 31.75 15.30
CA PHE A 37 -11.38 33.01 16.08
C PHE A 37 -11.23 32.75 17.59
N PRO A 38 -10.13 32.08 18.01
CA PRO A 38 -9.98 31.48 19.34
C PRO A 38 -10.14 32.45 20.51
N LEU A 39 -9.82 33.73 20.34
CA LEU A 39 -9.85 34.72 21.42
C LEU A 39 -11.07 35.64 21.38
N LEU A 40 -11.98 35.44 20.40
CA LEU A 40 -13.10 36.34 20.15
C LEU A 40 -14.02 36.51 21.38
N SER A 41 -14.25 35.45 22.15
CA SER A 41 -15.09 35.50 23.35
C SER A 41 -14.41 36.17 24.55
N VAL A 42 -13.11 36.48 24.48
CA VAL A 42 -12.31 37.06 25.56
C VAL A 42 -11.92 38.50 25.24
N ASN A 43 -11.34 38.74 24.05
CA ASN A 43 -10.90 40.05 23.62
C ASN A 43 -10.81 40.10 22.09
N THR A 44 -11.61 40.99 21.49
CA THR A 44 -11.72 41.16 20.03
C THR A 44 -10.42 41.62 19.39
N GLU A 45 -9.70 42.54 20.03
CA GLU A 45 -8.41 43.06 19.53
C GLU A 45 -7.33 41.98 19.57
N ALA A 46 -7.28 41.19 20.65
CA ALA A 46 -6.35 40.08 20.77
C ALA A 46 -6.63 38.99 19.70
N ASP A 47 -7.91 38.72 19.40
CA ASP A 47 -8.27 37.79 18.33
C ASP A 47 -7.90 38.32 16.94
N LEU A 48 -8.10 39.61 16.70
CA LEU A 48 -7.69 40.26 15.47
C LEU A 48 -6.17 40.16 15.27
N ILE A 49 -5.38 40.46 16.31
CA ILE A 49 -3.92 40.31 16.27
C ILE A 49 -3.54 38.85 15.98
N LEU A 50 -4.16 37.89 16.65
CA LEU A 50 -3.82 36.48 16.45
C LEU A 50 -4.21 35.97 15.06
N THR A 51 -5.42 36.26 14.58
CA THR A 51 -5.99 35.67 13.37
C THR A 51 -5.67 36.46 12.11
N ARG A 52 -5.72 37.80 12.18
CA ARG A 52 -5.54 38.68 11.02
C ARG A 52 -4.12 39.21 10.88
N VAL A 53 -3.30 39.19 11.93
CA VAL A 53 -1.90 39.62 11.85
C VAL A 53 -0.96 38.41 11.94
N ILE A 54 -0.82 37.81 13.12
CA ILE A 54 0.18 36.75 13.39
C ILE A 54 -0.13 35.50 12.55
N GLY A 55 -1.39 35.08 12.50
CA GLY A 55 -1.82 33.89 11.75
C GLY A 55 -1.49 33.96 10.26
N ARG A 56 -1.34 35.16 9.69
CA ARG A 56 -1.06 35.35 8.26
C ARG A 56 0.32 34.88 7.82
N VAL A 57 1.22 34.53 8.73
CA VAL A 57 2.49 33.87 8.39
C VAL A 57 2.30 32.44 7.87
N ALA A 58 1.17 31.78 8.18
CA ALA A 58 0.98 30.35 7.92
C ALA A 58 1.00 29.97 6.43
N VAL A 59 0.24 30.70 5.59
CA VAL A 59 0.15 30.39 4.16
C VAL A 59 1.41 30.78 3.38
N PRO A 60 1.98 31.99 3.56
CA PRO A 60 3.30 32.35 3.03
C PRO A 60 4.37 31.31 3.32
N PHE A 61 4.41 30.78 4.55
CA PHE A 61 5.34 29.74 4.93
C PHE A 61 5.23 28.51 4.01
N PHE A 62 4.01 28.04 3.71
CA PHE A 62 3.83 26.90 2.81
C PHE A 62 4.34 27.21 1.40
N PHE A 63 4.12 28.43 0.87
CA PHE A 63 4.68 28.85 -0.41
C PHE A 63 6.22 28.90 -0.39
N MET A 64 6.83 29.47 0.65
CA MET A 64 8.30 29.48 0.78
C MET A 64 8.87 28.06 0.86
N THR A 65 8.24 27.15 1.61
CA THR A 65 8.70 25.76 1.63
C THR A 65 8.64 25.12 0.24
N THR A 66 7.59 25.42 -0.54
CA THR A 66 7.49 24.92 -1.91
C THR A 66 8.61 25.48 -2.79
N GLY A 67 8.83 26.80 -2.77
CA GLY A 67 9.86 27.45 -3.55
C GLY A 67 11.25 26.93 -3.23
N PHE A 68 11.56 26.75 -1.94
CA PHE A 68 12.82 26.19 -1.45
C PHE A 68 13.13 24.82 -2.05
N PHE A 69 12.18 23.87 -2.00
CA PHE A 69 12.40 22.51 -2.51
C PHE A 69 12.31 22.40 -4.03
N ILE A 70 11.38 23.12 -4.67
CA ILE A 70 11.27 23.12 -6.14
C ILE A 70 12.53 23.67 -6.77
N PHE A 71 13.04 24.79 -6.25
CA PHE A 71 14.21 25.44 -6.82
C PHE A 71 15.47 24.59 -6.68
N ALA A 72 15.68 23.93 -5.53
CA ALA A 72 16.78 23.00 -5.34
C ALA A 72 16.79 21.90 -6.42
N SER A 73 15.64 21.28 -6.69
CA SER A 73 15.51 20.26 -7.74
C SER A 73 15.61 20.83 -9.16
N TYR A 74 15.17 22.06 -9.37
CA TYR A 74 15.24 22.74 -10.66
C TYR A 74 16.70 23.05 -11.05
N ASP A 75 17.48 23.58 -10.12
CA ASP A 75 18.91 23.90 -10.31
C ASP A 75 19.75 22.64 -10.56
N GLU A 76 19.36 21.50 -9.96
CA GLU A 76 19.96 20.18 -10.20
C GLU A 76 19.49 19.48 -11.49
N GLY A 77 18.57 20.09 -12.26
CA GLY A 77 18.00 19.49 -13.48
C GLY A 77 17.10 18.28 -13.24
N SER A 78 16.71 18.01 -11.99
CA SER A 78 15.93 16.82 -11.59
C SER A 78 14.43 17.11 -11.43
N PHE A 79 14.02 18.37 -11.55
CA PHE A 79 12.63 18.78 -11.39
C PHE A 79 11.76 18.49 -12.62
N SER A 80 10.61 17.85 -12.40
CA SER A 80 9.58 17.61 -13.43
C SER A 80 8.29 18.37 -13.09
N TYR A 81 8.01 19.44 -13.83
CA TYR A 81 6.77 20.22 -13.67
C TYR A 81 5.51 19.37 -13.86
N LYS A 82 5.49 18.48 -14.87
CA LYS A 82 4.39 17.54 -15.11
C LYS A 82 4.12 16.65 -13.90
N SER A 83 5.19 16.14 -13.27
CA SER A 83 5.07 15.27 -12.09
C SER A 83 4.56 16.02 -10.86
N PHE A 84 5.02 17.26 -10.67
CA PHE A 84 4.53 18.15 -9.62
C PHE A 84 3.03 18.47 -9.82
N LEU A 85 2.66 18.92 -11.02
CA LEU A 85 1.30 19.32 -11.37
C LEU A 85 0.31 18.16 -11.20
N LEU A 86 0.65 16.97 -11.72
CA LEU A 86 -0.22 15.79 -11.61
C LEU A 86 -0.54 15.45 -10.15
N LYS A 87 0.42 15.63 -9.23
CA LYS A 87 0.23 15.31 -7.82
C LYS A 87 -0.62 16.35 -7.11
N ILE A 88 -0.39 17.64 -7.35
CA ILE A 88 -1.19 18.73 -6.79
C ILE A 88 -2.63 18.64 -7.30
N VAL A 89 -2.84 18.41 -8.59
CA VAL A 89 -4.17 18.25 -9.20
C VAL A 89 -4.90 17.04 -8.62
N LYS A 90 -4.21 15.91 -8.42
CA LYS A 90 -4.81 14.73 -7.76
C LYS A 90 -5.26 15.04 -6.33
N LEU A 91 -4.39 15.66 -5.52
CA LEU A 91 -4.72 16.01 -4.14
C LEU A 91 -5.87 17.01 -4.08
N TYR A 92 -5.87 18.00 -4.98
CA TYR A 92 -6.95 18.97 -5.09
C TYR A 92 -8.26 18.30 -5.52
N GLY A 93 -8.23 17.40 -6.52
CA GLY A 93 -9.40 16.62 -6.96
C GLY A 93 -10.01 15.78 -5.83
N VAL A 94 -9.18 15.07 -5.05
CA VAL A 94 -9.64 14.34 -3.87
C VAL A 94 -10.25 15.28 -2.83
N SER A 95 -9.65 16.45 -2.62
CA SER A 95 -10.19 17.46 -1.69
C SER A 95 -11.53 18.01 -2.19
N ILE A 96 -11.67 18.28 -3.48
CA ILE A 96 -12.95 18.71 -4.08
C ILE A 96 -14.05 17.68 -3.83
N LEU A 97 -13.75 16.39 -4.06
CA LEU A 97 -14.70 15.30 -3.80
C LEU A 97 -15.07 15.19 -2.32
N LEU A 98 -14.09 15.35 -1.43
CA LEU A 98 -14.29 15.34 0.02
C LEU A 98 -15.23 16.46 0.48
N TYR A 99 -15.18 17.64 -0.16
CA TYR A 99 -16.00 18.80 0.20
C TYR A 99 -17.30 18.92 -0.60
N LEU A 100 -17.52 18.05 -1.58
CA LEU A 100 -18.72 18.07 -2.42
C LEU A 100 -20.03 17.99 -1.60
N PRO A 101 -20.17 17.13 -0.57
CA PRO A 101 -21.39 17.08 0.25
C PRO A 101 -21.65 18.39 1.00
N LEU A 102 -20.61 19.04 1.54
CA LEU A 102 -20.74 20.32 2.24
C LEU A 102 -21.13 21.45 1.29
N ASN A 103 -20.59 21.45 0.07
CA ASN A 103 -20.97 22.42 -0.95
C ASN A 103 -22.43 22.29 -1.38
N PHE A 104 -22.95 21.05 -1.47
CA PHE A 104 -24.38 20.81 -1.69
C PHE A 104 -25.21 21.32 -0.52
N TYR A 105 -24.83 20.99 0.72
CA TYR A 105 -25.53 21.44 1.92
C TYR A 105 -25.57 22.98 2.04
N ALA A 106 -24.48 23.65 1.70
CA ALA A 106 -24.37 25.10 1.74
C ALA A 106 -25.06 25.81 0.55
N GLY A 107 -25.68 25.08 -0.38
CA GLY A 107 -26.42 25.65 -1.52
C GLY A 107 -25.54 26.25 -2.62
N HIS A 108 -24.25 25.92 -2.68
CA HIS A 108 -23.31 26.53 -3.64
C HIS A 108 -23.60 26.19 -5.12
N PHE A 109 -24.55 25.28 -5.39
CA PHE A 109 -24.94 24.83 -6.73
C PHE A 109 -26.33 25.30 -7.20
N SER A 110 -27.06 26.09 -6.42
CA SER A 110 -28.38 26.58 -6.80
C SER A 110 -28.31 27.96 -7.50
N GLY A 111 -28.54 28.00 -8.82
CA GLY A 111 -28.68 29.27 -9.56
C GLY A 111 -28.43 29.19 -11.07
N LYS A 112 -28.93 30.19 -11.82
CA LYS A 112 -28.88 30.28 -13.30
C LYS A 112 -27.45 30.43 -13.88
N TYR A 113 -26.46 30.74 -13.04
CA TYR A 113 -25.04 30.94 -13.42
C TYR A 113 -24.08 29.96 -12.71
N ALA A 114 -24.59 28.84 -12.18
CA ALA A 114 -23.79 27.89 -11.40
C ALA A 114 -22.56 27.37 -12.15
N GLY A 115 -22.65 27.11 -13.47
CA GLY A 115 -21.54 26.58 -14.27
C GLY A 115 -20.32 27.50 -14.35
N ALA A 116 -20.52 28.80 -14.61
CA ALA A 116 -19.43 29.78 -14.68
C ALA A 116 -18.79 30.03 -13.31
N PHE A 117 -19.60 30.02 -12.24
CA PHE A 117 -19.16 30.12 -10.86
C PHE A 117 -18.28 28.92 -10.44
N ILE A 118 -18.66 27.71 -10.86
CA ILE A 118 -17.88 26.49 -10.59
C ILE A 118 -16.51 26.54 -11.27
N LEU A 119 -16.43 26.96 -12.53
CA LEU A 119 -15.15 27.09 -13.24
C LEU A 119 -14.22 28.11 -12.56
N LYS A 120 -14.74 29.29 -12.21
CA LYS A 120 -13.97 30.32 -11.48
C LYS A 120 -13.41 29.77 -10.16
N ASN A 121 -14.23 29.04 -9.41
CA ASN A 121 -13.82 28.43 -8.15
C ASN A 121 -12.81 27.28 -8.31
N ILE A 122 -12.95 26.45 -9.33
CA ILE A 122 -11.97 25.37 -9.59
C ILE A 122 -10.59 25.97 -9.90
N PHE A 123 -10.52 26.97 -10.78
CA PHE A 123 -9.24 27.47 -11.29
C PHE A 123 -8.60 28.57 -10.46
N PHE A 124 -9.36 29.37 -9.71
CA PHE A 124 -8.82 30.56 -9.05
C PHE A 124 -9.13 30.64 -7.55
N ASN A 125 -10.38 30.48 -7.14
CA ASN A 125 -10.78 30.77 -5.75
C ASN A 125 -10.72 29.55 -4.82
N GLY A 126 -10.65 28.33 -5.34
CA GLY A 126 -10.90 27.11 -4.56
C GLY A 126 -12.39 26.79 -4.47
N THR A 127 -12.74 25.50 -4.46
CA THR A 127 -14.13 25.03 -4.33
C THR A 127 -14.68 25.12 -2.90
N PHE A 128 -13.83 25.47 -1.94
CA PHE A 128 -14.19 25.77 -0.55
C PHE A 128 -13.17 26.78 -0.01
N TYR A 129 -13.54 27.56 1.00
CA TYR A 129 -12.80 28.78 1.39
C TYR A 129 -11.32 28.58 1.73
N HIS A 130 -10.90 27.39 2.20
CA HIS A 130 -9.49 27.08 2.50
C HIS A 130 -8.81 26.33 1.35
N LEU A 131 -9.54 25.81 0.35
CA LEU A 131 -8.95 25.08 -0.77
C LEU A 131 -8.32 26.00 -1.83
N TRP A 132 -8.46 27.32 -1.71
CA TRP A 132 -7.85 28.32 -2.59
C TRP A 132 -6.32 28.19 -2.72
N TYR A 133 -5.65 27.60 -1.73
CA TYR A 133 -4.22 27.34 -1.76
C TYR A 133 -3.80 26.48 -2.98
N PHE A 134 -4.64 25.52 -3.39
CA PHE A 134 -4.33 24.60 -4.49
C PHE A 134 -4.22 25.31 -5.86
N PRO A 135 -5.23 26.07 -6.33
CA PRO A 135 -5.07 26.86 -7.54
C PRO A 135 -3.96 27.91 -7.38
N ALA A 136 -3.81 28.50 -6.20
CA ALA A 136 -2.76 29.49 -5.94
C ALA A 136 -1.33 28.92 -6.09
N ILE A 137 -1.08 27.68 -5.63
CA ILE A 137 0.23 27.06 -5.81
C ILE A 137 0.48 26.61 -7.25
N ILE A 138 -0.56 26.16 -7.97
CA ILE A 138 -0.43 25.77 -9.38
C ILE A 138 -0.02 26.99 -10.23
N ILE A 139 -0.79 28.08 -10.11
CA ILE A 139 -0.52 29.32 -10.86
C ILE A 139 0.81 29.92 -10.42
N GLY A 140 1.06 30.00 -9.11
CA GLY A 140 2.29 30.59 -8.59
C GLY A 140 3.55 29.86 -9.03
N VAL A 141 3.54 28.52 -9.05
CA VAL A 141 4.67 27.73 -9.58
C VAL A 141 4.81 27.91 -11.09
N GLY A 142 3.70 28.02 -11.82
CA GLY A 142 3.72 28.35 -13.26
C GLY A 142 4.42 29.69 -13.52
N VAL A 143 4.03 30.74 -12.80
CA VAL A 143 4.64 32.09 -12.87
C VAL A 143 6.11 32.04 -12.46
N PHE A 144 6.43 31.35 -11.36
CA PHE A 144 7.80 31.17 -10.88
C PHE A 144 8.72 30.55 -11.93
N LEU A 145 8.29 29.45 -12.57
CA LEU A 145 9.07 28.79 -13.63
C LEU A 145 9.15 29.63 -14.90
N LEU A 146 8.07 30.32 -15.26
CA LEU A 146 8.05 31.23 -16.41
C LEU A 146 9.06 32.36 -16.24
N LEU A 147 9.06 33.01 -15.08
CA LEU A 147 10.01 34.08 -14.77
C LEU A 147 11.45 33.58 -14.71
N LEU A 148 11.70 32.38 -14.16
CA LEU A 148 13.05 31.78 -14.18
C LEU A 148 13.52 31.38 -15.59
N LYS A 149 12.59 31.11 -16.51
CA LYS A 149 12.90 30.81 -17.91
C LYS A 149 13.36 32.05 -18.67
N TYR A 150 12.75 33.21 -18.39
CA TYR A 150 12.96 34.43 -19.19
C TYR A 150 13.75 35.54 -18.47
N CYS A 151 13.98 35.43 -17.17
CA CYS A 151 14.62 36.47 -16.36
C CYS A 151 15.68 35.90 -15.42
N LYS A 152 16.68 36.71 -15.08
CA LYS A 152 17.59 36.42 -13.97
C LYS A 152 16.83 36.46 -12.65
N MET A 153 17.30 35.71 -11.64
CA MET A 153 16.62 35.57 -10.35
C MET A 153 16.30 36.92 -9.68
N HIS A 154 17.21 37.90 -9.73
CA HIS A 154 16.96 39.24 -9.17
C HIS A 154 15.82 39.97 -9.89
N THR A 155 15.80 39.95 -11.22
CA THR A 155 14.73 40.56 -12.03
C THR A 155 13.39 39.86 -11.78
N ALA A 156 13.40 38.54 -11.69
CA ALA A 156 12.21 37.74 -11.38
C ALA A 156 11.62 38.09 -9.99
N ILE A 157 12.46 38.30 -8.98
CA ILE A 157 12.05 38.76 -7.65
C ILE A 157 11.42 40.15 -7.70
N ILE A 158 12.01 41.09 -8.45
CA ILE A 158 11.46 42.44 -8.62
C ILE A 158 10.06 42.38 -9.25
N ILE A 159 9.89 41.58 -10.31
CA ILE A 159 8.57 41.38 -10.94
C ILE A 159 7.59 40.77 -9.96
N ALA A 160 7.99 39.74 -9.21
CA ALA A 160 7.14 39.12 -8.20
C ALA A 160 6.76 40.09 -7.05
N LEU A 161 7.67 41.00 -6.67
CA LEU A 161 7.40 42.04 -5.69
C LEU A 161 6.40 43.07 -6.21
N LEU A 162 6.52 43.49 -7.48
CA LEU A 162 5.56 44.39 -8.11
C LEU A 162 4.15 43.76 -8.19
N LEU A 163 4.08 42.47 -8.56
CA LEU A 163 2.82 41.71 -8.51
C LEU A 163 2.25 41.66 -7.09
N TYR A 164 3.09 41.46 -6.07
CA TYR A 164 2.67 41.48 -4.67
C TYR A 164 2.12 42.84 -4.25
N LEU A 165 2.77 43.93 -4.64
CA LEU A 165 2.29 45.29 -4.33
C LEU A 165 0.94 45.58 -4.97
N ILE A 166 0.73 45.19 -6.24
CA ILE A 166 -0.59 45.24 -6.88
C ILE A 166 -1.59 44.41 -6.06
N GLY A 167 -1.19 43.23 -5.58
CA GLY A 167 -2.05 42.43 -4.74
C GLY A 167 -2.45 43.11 -3.43
N VAL A 168 -1.50 43.76 -2.75
CA VAL A 168 -1.71 44.44 -1.46
C VAL A 168 -2.74 45.57 -1.59
N PHE A 169 -2.66 46.37 -2.64
CA PHE A 169 -3.64 47.45 -2.93
C PHE A 169 -5.01 46.92 -3.37
N GLY A 170 -5.11 45.69 -3.85
CA GLY A 170 -6.41 45.03 -4.10
C GLY A 170 -6.98 44.25 -2.90
N ASP A 171 -6.23 44.11 -1.81
CA ASP A 171 -6.60 43.31 -0.62
C ASP A 171 -6.72 44.24 0.59
N SER A 172 -5.63 44.39 1.34
CA SER A 172 -5.61 45.09 2.63
C SER A 172 -5.51 46.62 2.50
N TYR A 173 -4.99 47.14 1.38
CA TYR A 173 -4.91 48.58 1.11
C TYR A 173 -6.02 49.07 0.16
N TYR A 174 -7.07 48.26 -0.04
CA TYR A 174 -8.12 48.56 -1.03
C TYR A 174 -8.87 49.85 -0.75
N GLY A 175 -9.10 50.24 0.52
CA GLY A 175 -9.75 51.52 0.81
C GLY A 175 -9.00 52.71 0.19
N ILE A 176 -7.66 52.70 0.25
CA ILE A 176 -6.81 53.72 -0.39
C ILE A 176 -6.92 53.65 -1.92
N ALA A 177 -6.87 52.44 -2.49
CA ALA A 177 -6.99 52.27 -3.94
C ALA A 177 -8.36 52.69 -4.48
N ASN A 178 -9.42 52.47 -3.70
CA ASN A 178 -10.80 52.77 -4.07
C ASN A 178 -11.09 54.28 -4.11
N GLU A 179 -10.34 55.09 -3.36
CA GLU A 179 -10.42 56.56 -3.41
C GLU A 179 -9.81 57.14 -4.69
N ILE A 180 -8.98 56.38 -5.42
CA ILE A 180 -8.29 56.84 -6.64
C ILE A 180 -9.04 56.28 -7.86
N PRO A 181 -9.73 57.12 -8.68
CA PRO A 181 -10.63 56.64 -9.75
C PRO A 181 -10.00 55.67 -10.76
N PHE A 182 -8.76 55.91 -11.17
CA PHE A 182 -8.06 55.04 -12.09
C PHE A 182 -7.76 53.66 -11.48
N LEU A 183 -7.34 53.61 -10.21
CA LEU A 183 -7.06 52.36 -9.52
C LEU A 183 -8.34 51.58 -9.23
N ARG A 184 -9.43 52.27 -8.87
CA ARG A 184 -10.75 51.66 -8.70
C ARG A 184 -11.19 50.93 -9.97
N ASN A 185 -11.16 51.58 -11.13
CA ASN A 185 -11.52 50.96 -12.41
C ASN A 185 -10.62 49.76 -12.75
N PHE A 186 -9.32 49.87 -12.48
CA PHE A 186 -8.38 48.76 -12.67
C PHE A 186 -8.77 47.55 -11.80
N TYR A 187 -9.08 47.77 -10.52
CA TYR A 187 -9.48 46.69 -9.62
C TYR A 187 -10.87 46.14 -9.92
N ASP A 188 -11.82 46.96 -10.39
CA ASP A 188 -13.15 46.49 -10.79
C ASP A 188 -13.05 45.50 -11.97
N ILE A 189 -12.20 45.79 -12.95
CA ILE A 189 -11.89 44.86 -14.05
C ILE A 189 -11.19 43.61 -13.51
N LEU A 190 -10.22 43.76 -12.61
CA LEU A 190 -9.52 42.63 -12.01
C LEU A 190 -10.48 41.72 -11.24
N PHE A 191 -11.45 42.29 -10.50
CA PHE A 191 -12.39 41.54 -9.68
C PHE A 191 -13.47 40.80 -10.48
N PHE A 192 -13.65 41.17 -11.75
CA PHE A 192 -14.41 40.34 -12.69
C PHE A 192 -13.81 38.92 -12.78
N PHE A 193 -12.48 38.82 -12.84
CA PHE A 193 -11.76 37.55 -13.00
C PHE A 193 -11.37 36.87 -11.68
N PHE A 194 -11.07 37.63 -10.63
CA PHE A 194 -10.64 37.11 -9.33
C PHE A 194 -11.53 37.66 -8.22
N ASP A 195 -11.98 36.86 -7.26
CA ASP A 195 -12.79 37.44 -6.16
C ASP A 195 -11.93 38.28 -5.20
N TYR A 196 -10.64 38.00 -5.13
CA TYR A 196 -9.64 38.68 -4.32
C TYR A 196 -8.24 38.54 -4.93
N THR A 197 -7.34 39.46 -4.56
CA THR A 197 -5.95 39.47 -5.03
C THR A 197 -5.03 38.53 -4.25
N ARG A 198 -5.45 38.02 -3.07
CA ARG A 198 -4.79 36.91 -2.36
C ARG A 198 -4.89 35.58 -3.13
N ASN A 199 -4.19 35.48 -4.25
CA ASN A 199 -4.31 34.38 -5.20
C ASN A 199 -2.94 33.96 -5.78
N GLY A 200 -2.95 33.03 -6.72
CA GLY A 200 -1.71 32.48 -7.30
C GLY A 200 -0.89 33.44 -8.14
N LEU A 201 -1.46 34.55 -8.60
CA LEU A 201 -0.78 35.53 -9.44
C LEU A 201 -0.11 36.62 -8.61
N PHE A 202 -0.83 37.23 -7.68
CA PHE A 202 -0.31 38.38 -6.92
C PHE A 202 0.30 37.99 -5.57
N PHE A 203 -0.12 36.89 -4.94
CA PHE A 203 0.34 36.53 -3.60
C PHE A 203 1.45 35.47 -3.62
N SER A 204 1.23 34.35 -4.30
CA SER A 204 2.11 33.18 -4.28
C SER A 204 3.55 33.40 -4.79
N PRO A 205 3.81 34.13 -5.91
CA PRO A 205 5.12 34.14 -6.55
C PRO A 205 6.26 34.69 -5.68
N ILE A 206 6.03 35.79 -4.97
CA ILE A 206 7.09 36.40 -4.14
C ILE A 206 7.57 35.45 -3.04
N TYR A 207 6.64 34.72 -2.40
CA TYR A 207 6.98 33.75 -1.37
C TYR A 207 7.69 32.51 -1.93
N LEU A 208 7.34 32.08 -3.15
CA LEU A 208 8.10 31.04 -3.85
C LEU A 208 9.55 31.49 -4.09
N PHE A 209 9.75 32.72 -4.56
CA PHE A 209 11.10 33.27 -4.75
C PHE A 209 11.86 33.47 -3.45
N LEU A 210 11.22 33.97 -2.38
CA LEU A 210 11.87 34.09 -1.07
C LEU A 210 12.32 32.72 -0.54
N GLY A 211 11.53 31.66 -0.75
CA GLY A 211 11.94 30.29 -0.46
C GLY A 211 13.13 29.83 -1.31
N ALA A 212 13.08 30.09 -2.62
CA ALA A 212 14.14 29.74 -3.57
C ALA A 212 15.49 30.42 -3.24
N LEU A 213 15.47 31.68 -2.79
CA LEU A 213 16.68 32.40 -2.35
C LEU A 213 17.47 31.62 -1.29
N PHE A 214 16.79 31.08 -0.28
CA PHE A 214 17.44 30.33 0.79
C PHE A 214 17.98 28.94 0.37
N SER A 215 17.62 28.47 -0.82
CA SER A 215 18.24 27.28 -1.42
C SER A 215 19.66 27.57 -1.93
N LYS A 216 20.00 28.82 -2.27
CA LYS A 216 21.31 29.21 -2.83
C LYS A 216 22.27 29.86 -1.83
N ILE A 217 21.78 30.39 -0.71
CA ILE A 217 22.60 31.16 0.23
C ILE A 217 23.49 30.22 1.08
N PRO A 218 24.84 30.26 0.93
CA PRO A 218 25.76 29.40 1.67
C PRO A 218 26.00 29.87 3.12
N GLN A 219 25.95 31.18 3.37
CA GLN A 219 26.11 31.76 4.72
C GLN A 219 24.80 32.40 5.19
N ARG A 220 24.24 31.87 6.26
CA ARG A 220 23.02 32.37 6.91
C ARG A 220 23.40 33.25 8.09
N HIS A 221 22.63 34.31 8.35
CA HIS A 221 22.71 35.06 9.61
C HIS A 221 22.56 34.14 10.81
N SER A 222 23.13 34.57 11.95
CA SER A 222 23.02 33.85 13.22
C SER A 222 21.56 33.70 13.67
N PHE A 223 21.31 32.75 14.56
CA PHE A 223 19.99 32.59 15.20
C PHE A 223 19.55 33.87 15.91
N LYS A 224 20.48 34.54 16.61
CA LYS A 224 20.20 35.80 17.32
C LYS A 224 19.79 36.92 16.37
N THR A 225 20.52 37.11 15.28
CA THR A 225 20.17 38.11 14.24
C THR A 225 18.81 37.81 13.62
N SER A 226 18.56 36.54 13.29
CA SER A 226 17.27 36.12 12.70
C SER A 226 16.10 36.33 13.67
N MET A 227 16.30 36.05 14.96
CA MET A 227 15.30 36.28 16.00
C MET A 227 15.00 37.77 16.20
N VAL A 228 16.03 38.62 16.30
CA VAL A 228 15.85 40.08 16.44
C VAL A 228 15.14 40.65 15.22
N GLY A 229 15.56 40.25 14.01
CA GLY A 229 14.90 40.65 12.76
C GLY A 229 13.45 40.21 12.71
N LEU A 230 13.14 38.98 13.15
CA LEU A 230 11.78 38.47 13.24
C LEU A 230 10.92 39.27 14.23
N LEU A 231 11.42 39.56 15.43
CA LEU A 231 10.68 40.33 16.43
C LEU A 231 10.39 41.76 15.96
N LEU A 232 11.38 42.42 15.35
CA LEU A 232 11.21 43.76 14.81
C LEU A 232 10.18 43.77 13.67
N SER A 233 10.32 42.86 12.71
CA SER A 233 9.40 42.77 11.56
C SER A 233 7.98 42.36 11.96
N LEU A 234 7.80 41.47 12.94
CA LEU A 234 6.48 41.14 13.50
C LEU A 234 5.86 42.33 14.25
N SER A 235 6.67 43.16 14.93
CA SER A 235 6.17 44.37 15.58
C SER A 235 5.68 45.39 14.55
N ILE A 236 6.43 45.58 13.46
CA ILE A 236 6.00 46.43 12.33
C ILE A 236 4.73 45.85 11.68
N LEU A 237 4.67 44.54 11.46
CA LEU A 237 3.49 43.86 10.93
C LEU A 237 2.26 44.05 11.83
N MET A 238 2.44 44.03 13.14
CA MET A 238 1.36 44.30 14.10
C MET A 238 0.87 45.74 14.00
N VAL A 239 1.78 46.71 13.95
CA VAL A 239 1.43 48.12 13.76
C VAL A 239 0.72 48.32 12.41
N GLU A 240 1.26 47.77 11.32
CA GLU A 240 0.66 47.84 9.98
C GLU A 240 -0.75 47.25 9.97
N GLY A 241 -0.93 46.04 10.52
CA GLY A 241 -2.23 45.37 10.56
C GLY A 241 -3.29 46.16 11.34
N LEU A 242 -2.90 46.73 12.49
CA LEU A 242 -3.80 47.55 13.30
C LEU A 242 -4.15 48.89 12.61
N LEU A 243 -3.17 49.56 12.00
CA LEU A 243 -3.39 50.81 11.27
C LEU A 243 -4.32 50.62 10.07
N ILE A 244 -4.12 49.55 9.29
CA ILE A 244 -4.97 49.24 8.13
C ILE A 244 -6.41 48.98 8.57
N HIS A 245 -6.59 48.18 9.62
CA HIS A 245 -7.92 47.89 10.14
C HIS A 245 -8.62 49.15 10.68
N HIS A 246 -7.87 50.10 11.23
CA HIS A 246 -8.40 51.34 11.75
C HIS A 246 -8.71 52.39 10.66
N PHE A 247 -7.84 52.54 9.64
CA PHE A 247 -7.87 53.67 8.71
C PHE A 247 -8.21 53.34 7.26
N SER A 248 -8.01 52.10 6.78
CA SER A 248 -7.93 51.81 5.34
C SER A 248 -9.03 50.90 4.80
N ALA A 249 -10.11 50.68 5.56
CA ALA A 249 -11.30 49.91 5.17
C ALA A 249 -10.97 48.73 4.22
N PRO A 250 -10.17 47.76 4.70
CA PRO A 250 -9.62 46.70 3.84
C PRO A 250 -10.73 45.86 3.20
N LYS A 251 -10.51 45.42 1.96
CA LYS A 251 -11.41 44.45 1.31
C LYS A 251 -11.23 43.07 1.95
N HIS A 252 -9.97 42.71 2.19
CA HIS A 252 -9.57 41.55 2.98
C HIS A 252 -8.28 41.85 3.77
N ASP A 253 -8.10 41.18 4.91
CA ASP A 253 -7.01 41.47 5.84
C ASP A 253 -5.96 40.37 5.77
N SER A 254 -5.34 40.18 4.60
CA SER A 254 -4.52 39.00 4.34
C SER A 254 -3.16 39.27 3.72
N MET A 255 -2.91 40.49 3.23
CA MET A 255 -1.67 40.85 2.53
C MET A 255 -1.06 42.10 3.15
N TYR A 256 0.15 41.99 3.69
CA TYR A 256 0.86 43.10 4.34
C TYR A 256 2.27 43.26 3.77
N ILE A 257 2.79 44.48 3.77
CA ILE A 257 4.15 44.79 3.33
C ILE A 257 5.16 44.20 4.32
N ALA A 258 4.95 44.38 5.63
CA ALA A 258 5.83 43.85 6.68
C ALA A 258 5.75 42.32 6.84
N LEU A 259 4.82 41.66 6.13
CA LEU A 259 4.78 40.19 6.07
C LEU A 259 5.99 39.63 5.32
N LEU A 260 6.50 40.33 4.29
CA LEU A 260 7.69 39.90 3.54
C LEU A 260 8.95 39.79 4.42
N PRO A 261 9.38 40.83 5.16
CA PRO A 261 10.54 40.72 6.05
C PRO A 261 10.28 39.75 7.23
N SER A 262 9.05 39.69 7.76
CA SER A 262 8.68 38.72 8.79
C SER A 262 8.91 37.29 8.32
N MET A 263 8.46 36.97 7.11
CA MET A 263 8.62 35.66 6.50
C MET A 263 10.07 35.35 6.16
N TYR A 264 10.85 36.33 5.70
CA TYR A 264 12.28 36.18 5.46
C TYR A 264 13.03 35.74 6.73
N PHE A 265 12.89 36.48 7.83
CA PHE A 265 13.59 36.16 9.08
C PHE A 265 13.06 34.89 9.75
N LEU A 266 11.75 34.64 9.69
CA LEU A 266 11.15 33.41 10.20
C LEU A 266 11.73 32.19 9.48
N PHE A 267 11.67 32.17 8.15
CA PHE A 267 12.12 31.02 7.36
C PHE A 267 13.62 30.76 7.55
N GLN A 268 14.41 31.82 7.62
CA GLN A 268 15.83 31.73 7.93
C GLN A 268 16.09 31.12 9.30
N MET A 269 15.37 31.54 10.34
CA MET A 269 15.50 31.00 11.69
C MET A 269 15.16 29.50 11.73
N LEU A 270 14.09 29.09 11.06
CA LEU A 270 13.66 27.67 10.99
C LEU A 270 14.71 26.78 10.31
N LEU A 271 15.41 27.32 9.32
CA LEU A 271 16.48 26.64 8.60
C LEU A 271 17.76 26.42 9.45
N LEU A 272 17.89 27.07 10.61
CA LEU A 272 19.02 26.90 11.54
C LEU A 272 18.82 25.75 12.54
N TRP A 273 17.60 25.20 12.65
CA TRP A 273 17.31 24.13 13.59
C TRP A 273 17.98 22.81 13.16
N LYS A 274 18.95 22.35 13.97
CA LYS A 274 19.63 21.06 13.79
C LYS A 274 18.78 19.89 14.31
N GLY A 275 18.80 18.76 13.60
CA GLY A 275 18.21 17.49 14.05
C GLY A 275 17.52 16.72 12.93
N SER A 276 16.91 15.57 13.27
CA SER A 276 16.24 14.69 12.32
C SER A 276 14.90 15.25 11.83
N SER A 277 14.63 15.05 10.53
CA SER A 277 13.35 15.37 9.89
C SER A 277 12.29 14.34 10.28
N HIS A 278 11.06 14.80 10.51
CA HIS A 278 9.96 13.97 10.98
C HIS A 278 8.90 13.85 9.90
N LYS A 279 8.99 12.78 9.10
CA LYS A 279 8.11 12.59 7.93
C LYS A 279 6.62 12.57 8.30
N SER A 280 6.28 12.00 9.46
CA SER A 280 4.91 11.91 9.97
C SER A 280 4.30 13.28 10.26
N LEU A 281 5.04 14.20 10.88
CA LEU A 281 4.59 15.56 11.15
C LEU A 281 4.19 16.30 9.87
N ARG A 282 4.92 16.07 8.77
CA ARG A 282 4.59 16.66 7.47
C ARG A 282 3.24 16.18 6.93
N THR A 283 2.96 14.88 7.05
CA THR A 283 1.70 14.27 6.60
C THR A 283 0.55 14.74 7.47
N ILE A 284 0.75 14.72 8.80
CA ILE A 284 -0.25 15.16 9.77
C ILE A 284 -0.62 16.62 9.54
N ALA A 285 0.35 17.53 9.38
CA ALA A 285 0.06 18.95 9.13
C ALA A 285 -0.78 19.19 7.87
N MET A 286 -0.52 18.43 6.79
CA MET A 286 -1.32 18.48 5.57
C MET A 286 -2.73 17.94 5.78
N LEU A 287 -2.89 16.82 6.49
CA LEU A 287 -4.20 16.26 6.80
C LEU A 287 -5.01 17.21 7.69
N VAL A 288 -4.38 17.82 8.70
CA VAL A 288 -5.00 18.85 9.54
C VAL A 288 -5.50 20.02 8.68
N TYR A 289 -4.68 20.51 7.75
CA TYR A 289 -5.09 21.56 6.82
C TYR A 289 -6.32 21.17 5.99
N ILE A 290 -6.40 19.93 5.49
CA ILE A 290 -7.51 19.48 4.65
C ILE A 290 -8.77 19.18 5.47
N ILE A 291 -8.65 18.66 6.69
CA ILE A 291 -9.78 18.09 7.45
C ILE A 291 -10.38 19.07 8.46
N HIS A 292 -9.65 20.10 8.91
CA HIS A 292 -10.14 20.97 9.99
C HIS A 292 -11.54 21.59 9.78
N PRO A 293 -11.98 21.99 8.57
CA PRO A 293 -13.35 22.48 8.36
C PRO A 293 -14.41 21.41 8.59
N TRP A 294 -14.13 20.16 8.25
CA TRP A 294 -15.01 19.05 8.62
C TRP A 294 -15.10 18.91 10.13
N CYS A 295 -13.98 19.08 10.86
CA CYS A 295 -14.01 19.08 12.33
C CYS A 295 -14.83 20.26 12.89
N ILE A 296 -14.78 21.45 12.29
CA ILE A 296 -15.64 22.59 12.65
C ILE A 296 -17.11 22.21 12.47
N VAL A 297 -17.48 21.65 11.31
CA VAL A 297 -18.87 21.26 11.01
C VAL A 297 -19.34 20.18 11.97
N LEU A 298 -18.51 19.18 12.28
CA LEU A 298 -18.86 18.09 13.20
C LEU A 298 -19.09 18.61 14.63
N ILE A 299 -18.22 19.49 15.13
CA ILE A 299 -18.39 20.07 16.48
C ILE A 299 -19.64 20.95 16.53
N ARG A 300 -19.87 21.79 15.51
CA ARG A 300 -21.09 22.61 15.43
C ARG A 300 -22.36 21.76 15.32
N GLY A 301 -22.32 20.69 14.52
CA GLY A 301 -23.43 19.75 14.38
C GLY A 301 -23.74 19.03 15.69
N PHE A 302 -22.72 18.55 16.40
CA PHE A 302 -22.88 17.92 17.71
C PHE A 302 -23.45 18.87 18.75
N ALA A 303 -22.93 20.10 18.82
CA ALA A 303 -23.42 21.12 19.75
C ALA A 303 -24.90 21.44 19.51
N ARG A 304 -25.32 21.57 18.24
CA ARG A 304 -26.73 21.78 17.87
C ARG A 304 -27.64 20.61 18.23
N LEU A 305 -27.19 19.38 17.99
CA LEU A 305 -27.97 18.18 18.32
C LEU A 305 -28.18 18.00 19.82
N THR A 306 -27.19 18.41 20.62
CA THR A 306 -27.21 18.27 22.08
C THR A 306 -27.69 19.52 22.81
N LYS A 307 -27.98 20.61 22.09
CA LYS A 307 -28.35 21.94 22.64
C LYS A 307 -27.28 22.51 23.59
N THR A 308 -26.01 22.37 23.23
CA THR A 308 -24.85 22.79 24.04
C THR A 308 -23.99 23.85 23.32
N GLU A 309 -24.58 24.61 22.41
CA GLU A 309 -23.91 25.65 21.62
C GLU A 309 -23.23 26.72 22.49
N ALA A 310 -23.87 27.14 23.57
CA ALA A 310 -23.32 28.10 24.52
C ALA A 310 -21.97 27.66 25.11
N PHE A 311 -21.73 26.35 25.21
CA PHE A 311 -20.49 25.81 25.72
C PHE A 311 -19.48 25.55 24.60
N PHE A 312 -19.88 24.86 23.53
CA PHE A 312 -18.94 24.38 22.51
C PHE A 312 -18.70 25.32 21.32
N ILE A 313 -19.53 26.35 21.15
CA ILE A 313 -19.43 27.33 20.05
C ILE A 313 -19.13 28.72 20.60
N ASP A 314 -19.91 29.20 21.57
CA ASP A 314 -19.82 30.59 22.04
C ASP A 314 -18.55 30.83 22.89
N ASN A 315 -18.03 29.78 23.54
CA ASN A 315 -16.69 29.81 24.11
C ASN A 315 -15.65 29.55 23.01
N SER A 316 -15.08 30.63 22.45
CA SER A 316 -14.20 30.54 21.29
C SER A 316 -12.90 29.78 21.57
N ILE A 317 -12.38 29.87 22.80
CA ILE A 317 -11.19 29.13 23.23
C ILE A 317 -11.49 27.63 23.22
N LEU A 318 -12.61 27.22 23.80
CA LEU A 318 -13.01 25.81 23.82
C LEU A 318 -13.28 25.31 22.40
N HIS A 319 -13.97 26.10 21.58
CA HIS A 319 -14.24 25.76 20.19
C HIS A 319 -12.94 25.49 19.41
N PHE A 320 -11.99 26.42 19.45
CA PHE A 320 -10.67 26.25 18.83
C PHE A 320 -9.92 25.02 19.36
N THR A 321 -9.94 24.80 20.66
CA THR A 321 -9.24 23.67 21.30
C THR A 321 -9.80 22.34 20.81
N LEU A 322 -11.12 22.20 20.78
CA LEU A 322 -11.80 20.99 20.32
C LEU A 322 -11.58 20.74 18.83
N VAL A 323 -11.70 21.78 17.99
CA VAL A 323 -11.43 21.66 16.55
C VAL A 323 -10.00 21.22 16.32
N THR A 324 -9.05 21.80 17.06
CA THR A 324 -7.62 21.44 16.96
C THR A 324 -7.39 19.98 17.36
N LEU A 325 -7.87 19.56 18.54
CA LEU A 325 -7.70 18.19 19.03
C LEU A 325 -8.32 17.17 18.09
N LEU A 326 -9.55 17.41 17.61
CA LEU A 326 -10.24 16.51 16.69
C LEU A 326 -9.53 16.43 15.33
N SER A 327 -9.05 17.56 14.81
CA SER A 327 -8.31 17.60 13.54
C SER A 327 -7.00 16.83 13.64
N VAL A 328 -6.25 17.01 14.73
CA VAL A 328 -4.98 16.31 14.97
C VAL A 328 -5.21 14.82 15.18
N PHE A 329 -6.17 14.44 16.02
CA PHE A 329 -6.50 13.04 16.30
C PHE A 329 -6.93 12.29 15.04
N THR A 330 -7.87 12.86 14.28
CA THR A 330 -8.33 12.31 13.01
C THR A 330 -7.17 12.15 12.03
N SER A 331 -6.31 13.17 11.92
CA SER A 331 -5.11 13.13 11.07
C SER A 331 -4.10 12.06 11.48
N MET A 332 -3.93 11.82 12.78
CA MET A 332 -3.07 10.74 13.30
C MET A 332 -3.62 9.36 12.95
N ILE A 333 -4.94 9.14 13.10
CA ILE A 333 -5.60 7.89 12.71
C ILE A 333 -5.42 7.63 11.22
N PHE A 334 -5.74 8.61 10.37
CA PHE A 334 -5.55 8.49 8.92
C PHE A 334 -4.09 8.17 8.57
N ASN A 335 -3.14 8.88 9.17
CA ASN A 335 -1.72 8.62 8.93
C ASN A 335 -1.29 7.21 9.42
N PHE A 336 -1.86 6.70 10.52
CA PHE A 336 -1.59 5.35 10.99
C PHE A 336 -2.13 4.27 10.03
N ILE A 337 -3.39 4.39 9.61
CA ILE A 337 -4.03 3.46 8.66
C ILE A 337 -3.28 3.48 7.33
N TRP A 338 -3.04 4.68 6.79
CA TRP A 338 -2.35 4.87 5.52
C TRP A 338 -0.94 4.29 5.55
N ASN A 339 -0.18 4.51 6.63
CA ASN A 339 1.17 3.96 6.75
C ASN A 339 1.16 2.44 6.94
N LYS A 340 0.15 1.87 7.60
CA LYS A 340 -0.01 0.40 7.73
C LYS A 340 -0.24 -0.25 6.35
N GLU A 341 -1.12 0.33 5.53
CA GLU A 341 -1.37 -0.16 4.17
C GLU A 341 -0.15 0.03 3.25
N ARG A 342 0.52 1.19 3.33
CA ARG A 342 1.75 1.44 2.56
C ARG A 342 2.89 0.49 2.94
N LYS A 343 3.04 0.17 4.23
CA LYS A 343 4.06 -0.76 4.69
C LYS A 343 3.84 -2.17 4.15
N ASN A 344 2.62 -2.52 3.74
CA ASN A 344 2.32 -3.77 3.03
C ASN A 344 2.60 -3.70 1.51
N LEU A 345 2.68 -2.51 0.93
CA LEU A 345 2.93 -2.29 -0.51
C LEU A 345 4.41 -2.00 -0.86
N ASP A 346 5.18 -1.42 0.08
CA ASP A 346 6.58 -1.01 -0.13
C ASP A 346 7.63 -2.09 0.28
N GLN A 347 7.19 -3.31 0.62
CA GLN A 347 8.04 -4.47 0.97
C GLN A 347 8.70 -5.11 -0.26
N LYS A 348 9.45 -4.32 -1.03
CA LYS A 348 10.29 -4.80 -2.13
C LYS A 348 11.76 -4.60 -1.78
N GLY A 349 12.21 -5.32 -0.75
CA GLY A 349 13.57 -5.36 -0.25
C GLY A 349 14.56 -5.99 -1.22
N ARG A 350 15.42 -6.90 -0.74
CA ARG A 350 16.41 -7.58 -1.60
C ARG A 350 15.73 -8.53 -2.60
N ALA A 351 14.82 -9.36 -2.12
CA ALA A 351 14.12 -10.40 -2.86
C ALA A 351 12.78 -10.67 -2.18
N TRP A 352 11.74 -10.88 -2.97
CA TRP A 352 10.37 -11.02 -2.50
C TRP A 352 9.54 -11.91 -3.44
N LEU A 353 8.42 -12.37 -2.91
CA LEU A 353 7.35 -13.04 -3.63
C LEU A 353 6.24 -12.04 -3.92
N GLU A 354 5.78 -11.96 -5.15
CA GLU A 354 4.52 -11.29 -5.49
C GLU A 354 3.42 -12.34 -5.59
N ILE A 355 2.35 -12.19 -4.81
CA ILE A 355 1.22 -13.12 -4.72
C ILE A 355 -0.03 -12.42 -5.28
N ASP A 356 -0.46 -12.78 -6.49
CA ASP A 356 -1.61 -12.18 -7.18
C ASP A 356 -2.92 -12.84 -6.71
N LEU A 357 -3.63 -12.18 -5.79
CA LEU A 357 -4.89 -12.66 -5.25
C LEU A 357 -6.02 -12.62 -6.29
N SER A 358 -5.91 -11.80 -7.34
CA SER A 358 -6.85 -11.81 -8.46
C SER A 358 -6.69 -13.10 -9.28
N ASN A 359 -5.47 -13.60 -9.46
CA ASN A 359 -5.24 -14.91 -10.08
C ASN A 359 -5.72 -16.06 -9.20
N LEU A 360 -5.55 -15.98 -7.88
CA LEU A 360 -6.09 -16.97 -6.95
C LEU A 360 -7.61 -17.08 -7.08
N LYS A 361 -8.31 -15.94 -7.09
CA LYS A 361 -9.76 -15.86 -7.30
C LYS A 361 -10.18 -16.50 -8.62
N HIS A 362 -9.47 -16.16 -9.70
CA HIS A 362 -9.70 -16.72 -11.04
C HIS A 362 -9.58 -18.25 -11.03
N ASN A 363 -8.51 -18.79 -10.44
CA ASN A 363 -8.30 -20.25 -10.36
C ASN A 363 -9.37 -20.94 -9.53
N PHE A 364 -9.73 -20.36 -8.39
CA PHE A 364 -10.80 -20.88 -7.55
C PHE A 364 -12.12 -21.02 -8.33
N LEU A 365 -12.51 -19.99 -9.09
CA LEU A 365 -13.72 -20.01 -9.92
C LEU A 365 -13.62 -21.07 -11.03
N GLN A 366 -12.50 -21.10 -11.76
CA GLN A 366 -12.28 -22.09 -12.81
C GLN A 366 -12.36 -23.53 -12.29
N LEU A 367 -11.78 -23.80 -11.12
CA LEU A 367 -11.81 -25.13 -10.51
C LEU A 367 -13.21 -25.46 -9.98
N LYS A 368 -13.91 -24.48 -9.40
CA LYS A 368 -15.31 -24.66 -8.96
C LYS A 368 -16.23 -25.02 -10.12
N ASP A 369 -16.01 -24.45 -11.30
CA ASP A 369 -16.80 -24.77 -12.51
C ASP A 369 -16.56 -26.20 -13.03
N VAL A 370 -15.41 -26.80 -12.72
CA VAL A 370 -15.08 -28.20 -13.10
C VAL A 370 -15.64 -29.21 -12.10
N LEU A 371 -15.90 -28.79 -10.86
CA LEU A 371 -16.36 -29.70 -9.81
C LEU A 371 -17.77 -30.24 -10.09
N PRO A 372 -18.06 -31.50 -9.68
CA PRO A 372 -19.42 -32.03 -9.65
C PRO A 372 -20.38 -31.13 -8.87
N LYS A 373 -21.65 -31.12 -9.27
CA LYS A 373 -22.70 -30.40 -8.55
C LYS A 373 -22.75 -30.84 -7.08
N GLY A 374 -22.67 -29.87 -6.16
CA GLY A 374 -22.69 -30.12 -4.72
C GLY A 374 -21.33 -30.43 -4.09
N CYS A 375 -20.28 -30.68 -4.89
CA CYS A 375 -18.93 -30.83 -4.38
C CYS A 375 -18.35 -29.47 -3.95
N GLN A 376 -17.79 -29.41 -2.75
CA GLN A 376 -17.17 -28.21 -2.19
C GLN A 376 -15.65 -28.26 -2.27
N VAL A 377 -15.01 -27.10 -2.34
CA VAL A 377 -13.56 -27.00 -2.27
C VAL A 377 -13.10 -27.17 -0.83
N MET A 378 -12.19 -28.11 -0.59
CA MET A 378 -11.33 -28.13 0.59
C MET A 378 -9.95 -27.60 0.18
N ALA A 379 -9.63 -26.37 0.58
CA ALA A 379 -8.39 -25.71 0.18
C ALA A 379 -7.19 -26.29 0.96
N VAL A 380 -6.22 -26.86 0.25
CA VAL A 380 -5.02 -27.44 0.85
C VAL A 380 -3.96 -26.35 1.00
N VAL A 381 -3.80 -25.86 2.23
CA VAL A 381 -2.92 -24.72 2.58
C VAL A 381 -1.71 -25.12 3.41
N LYS A 382 -1.35 -26.41 3.43
CA LYS A 382 -0.14 -26.94 4.07
C LYS A 382 1.15 -26.34 3.49
N ALA A 383 2.25 -26.44 4.24
CA ALA A 383 3.55 -25.90 3.90
C ALA A 383 3.46 -24.41 3.51
N ASN A 384 2.80 -23.62 4.37
CA ASN A 384 2.59 -22.20 4.16
C ASN A 384 1.85 -21.89 2.84
N ALA A 385 0.78 -22.63 2.55
CA ALA A 385 0.06 -22.58 1.28
C ALA A 385 0.99 -22.79 0.08
N TYR A 386 1.77 -23.87 0.09
CA TYR A 386 2.74 -24.16 -0.97
C TYR A 386 3.69 -22.95 -1.20
N GLY A 387 4.13 -22.30 -0.11
CA GLY A 387 4.98 -21.11 -0.15
C GLY A 387 4.28 -19.75 -0.35
N HIS A 388 2.98 -19.72 -0.63
CA HIS A 388 2.24 -18.49 -0.96
C HIS A 388 1.82 -17.65 0.27
N GLY A 389 1.94 -18.21 1.48
CA GLY A 389 1.50 -17.58 2.73
C GLY A 389 0.10 -18.03 3.15
N ASP A 390 0.05 -19.00 4.06
CA ASP A 390 -1.19 -19.71 4.42
C ASP A 390 -2.28 -18.83 5.02
N ILE A 391 -1.95 -17.91 5.92
CA ILE A 391 -2.92 -17.04 6.58
C ILE A 391 -3.66 -16.17 5.55
N GLN A 392 -2.93 -15.44 4.71
CA GLN A 392 -3.54 -14.52 3.74
C GLN A 392 -4.31 -15.26 2.65
N ILE A 393 -3.78 -16.40 2.18
CA ILE A 393 -4.47 -17.26 1.21
C ILE A 393 -5.76 -17.83 1.80
N ALA A 394 -5.71 -18.39 3.01
CA ALA A 394 -6.88 -18.97 3.67
C ALA A 394 -7.95 -17.90 3.93
N TYR A 395 -7.54 -16.71 4.37
CA TYR A 395 -8.46 -15.58 4.56
C TYR A 395 -9.14 -15.20 3.24
N GLU A 396 -8.37 -15.01 2.17
CA GLU A 396 -8.91 -14.63 0.86
C GLU A 396 -9.90 -15.69 0.32
N LEU A 397 -9.55 -16.98 0.43
CA LEU A 397 -10.45 -18.08 0.04
C LEU A 397 -11.72 -18.14 0.90
N GLN A 398 -11.62 -17.86 2.21
CA GLN A 398 -12.79 -17.78 3.09
C GLN A 398 -13.75 -16.67 2.67
N THR A 399 -13.24 -15.51 2.23
CA THR A 399 -14.09 -14.44 1.68
C THR A 399 -14.80 -14.84 0.39
N MET A 400 -14.31 -15.87 -0.32
CA MET A 400 -14.93 -16.46 -1.52
C MET A 400 -15.91 -17.60 -1.17
N GLY A 401 -16.13 -17.88 0.11
CA GLY A 401 -17.05 -18.91 0.60
C GLY A 401 -16.43 -20.29 0.82
N VAL A 402 -15.09 -20.41 0.82
CA VAL A 402 -14.42 -21.66 1.20
C VAL A 402 -14.51 -21.85 2.72
N ASN A 403 -15.16 -22.94 3.14
CA ASN A 403 -15.38 -23.27 4.56
C ASN A 403 -14.68 -24.57 4.99
N ALA A 404 -13.78 -25.11 4.18
CA ALA A 404 -13.01 -26.30 4.48
C ALA A 404 -11.54 -26.11 4.04
N PHE A 405 -10.62 -26.41 4.94
CA PHE A 405 -9.18 -26.29 4.72
C PHE A 405 -8.47 -27.58 5.14
N ALA A 406 -7.34 -27.87 4.51
CA ALA A 406 -6.49 -28.99 4.87
C ALA A 406 -5.04 -28.55 5.09
N VAL A 407 -4.46 -29.01 6.19
CA VAL A 407 -3.08 -28.74 6.62
C VAL A 407 -2.35 -30.06 6.85
N ALA A 408 -1.02 -30.04 6.91
CA ALA A 408 -0.23 -31.25 7.16
C ALA A 408 -0.12 -31.55 8.66
N SER A 409 -0.01 -30.52 9.50
CA SER A 409 0.31 -30.65 10.92
C SER A 409 -0.61 -29.85 11.84
N LEU A 410 -0.56 -30.18 13.13
CA LEU A 410 -1.28 -29.48 14.18
C LEU A 410 -0.93 -27.98 14.23
N GLU A 411 0.35 -27.62 14.16
CA GLU A 411 0.78 -26.22 14.26
C GLU A 411 0.24 -25.35 13.11
N GLU A 412 0.16 -25.91 11.90
CA GLU A 412 -0.47 -25.21 10.77
C GLU A 412 -1.96 -24.97 11.04
N GLY A 413 -2.69 -25.98 11.55
CA GLY A 413 -4.10 -25.85 11.90
C GLY A 413 -4.34 -24.81 12.99
N ILE A 414 -3.53 -24.83 14.05
CA ILE A 414 -3.58 -23.85 15.14
C ILE A 414 -3.28 -22.45 14.61
N ARG A 415 -2.27 -22.30 13.74
CA ARG A 415 -1.92 -21.01 13.13
C ARG A 415 -3.09 -20.43 12.36
N LEU A 416 -3.81 -21.22 11.56
CA LEU A 416 -5.00 -20.76 10.86
C LEU A 416 -6.12 -20.33 11.84
N ARG A 417 -6.40 -21.14 12.87
CA ARG A 417 -7.43 -20.83 13.88
C ARG A 417 -7.15 -19.53 14.62
N LYS A 418 -5.92 -19.34 15.10
CA LYS A 418 -5.50 -18.11 15.79
C LYS A 418 -5.63 -16.86 14.92
N ASN A 419 -5.60 -17.01 13.59
CA ASN A 419 -5.79 -15.92 12.63
C ASN A 419 -7.23 -15.82 12.10
N GLY A 420 -8.21 -16.41 12.78
CA GLY A 420 -9.63 -16.20 12.51
C GLY A 420 -10.21 -17.04 11.36
N ILE A 421 -9.50 -18.05 10.89
CA ILE A 421 -10.04 -19.00 9.89
C ILE A 421 -11.05 -19.94 10.57
N LYS A 422 -12.25 -20.00 10.01
CA LYS A 422 -13.42 -20.74 10.48
C LYS A 422 -13.70 -21.97 9.60
N GLY A 423 -14.75 -22.71 9.90
CA GLY A 423 -15.14 -23.91 9.15
C GLY A 423 -14.26 -25.12 9.46
N CYS A 424 -14.29 -26.17 8.65
CA CYS A 424 -13.50 -27.40 8.86
C CYS A 424 -12.01 -27.12 8.59
N ILE A 425 -11.13 -27.56 9.49
CA ILE A 425 -9.68 -27.59 9.26
C ILE A 425 -9.20 -29.02 9.56
N LEU A 426 -8.94 -29.76 8.49
CA LEU A 426 -8.50 -31.15 8.54
C LEU A 426 -6.96 -31.22 8.61
N ILE A 427 -6.44 -31.86 9.66
CA ILE A 427 -5.03 -32.26 9.76
C ILE A 427 -4.85 -33.58 9.02
N LEU A 428 -4.17 -33.53 7.87
CA LEU A 428 -3.98 -34.69 6.99
C LEU A 428 -2.98 -35.72 7.54
N GLY A 429 -2.09 -35.30 8.43
CA GLY A 429 -1.04 -36.11 9.02
C GLY A 429 -1.40 -36.72 10.36
N TYR A 430 -0.50 -37.56 10.86
CA TYR A 430 -0.51 -38.04 12.24
C TYR A 430 -0.29 -36.89 13.23
N ILE A 431 -0.90 -36.99 14.40
CA ILE A 431 -0.51 -36.19 15.58
C ILE A 431 -0.16 -37.15 16.71
N TYR A 432 0.74 -36.73 17.58
CA TYR A 432 1.01 -37.51 18.78
C TYR A 432 -0.20 -37.42 19.73
N PRO A 433 -0.74 -38.53 20.26
CA PRO A 433 -1.96 -38.54 21.07
C PRO A 433 -1.98 -37.57 22.25
N GLU A 434 -0.84 -37.28 22.87
CA GLU A 434 -0.77 -36.31 23.98
C GLU A 434 -1.17 -34.88 23.56
N GLU A 435 -1.07 -34.56 22.26
CA GLU A 435 -1.44 -33.25 21.72
C GLU A 435 -2.93 -33.12 21.41
N ILE A 436 -3.75 -34.16 21.60
CA ILE A 436 -5.16 -34.17 21.20
C ILE A 436 -6.00 -33.09 21.91
N ASN A 437 -5.63 -32.72 23.14
CA ASN A 437 -6.24 -31.59 23.84
C ASN A 437 -6.15 -30.29 23.02
N ARG A 438 -5.06 -30.09 22.27
CA ARG A 438 -4.88 -28.93 21.41
C ARG A 438 -5.79 -29.00 20.20
N VAL A 439 -5.97 -30.18 19.59
CA VAL A 439 -6.95 -30.39 18.50
C VAL A 439 -8.34 -29.99 18.95
N ILE A 440 -8.79 -30.48 20.11
CA ILE A 440 -10.10 -30.18 20.68
C ILE A 440 -10.22 -28.68 20.99
N LYS A 441 -9.21 -28.10 21.67
CA LYS A 441 -9.19 -26.68 22.07
C LYS A 441 -9.33 -25.74 20.87
N TYR A 442 -8.73 -26.08 19.73
CA TYR A 442 -8.75 -25.26 18.53
C TYR A 442 -9.81 -25.70 17.51
N ASP A 443 -10.72 -26.60 17.88
CA ASP A 443 -11.78 -27.13 17.01
C ASP A 443 -11.23 -27.61 15.65
N LEU A 444 -10.20 -28.46 15.68
CA LEU A 444 -9.58 -29.04 14.50
C LEU A 444 -10.12 -30.46 14.26
N THR A 445 -10.13 -30.90 13.00
CA THR A 445 -10.53 -32.25 12.59
C THR A 445 -9.27 -33.08 12.35
N GLN A 446 -9.17 -34.24 13.00
CA GLN A 446 -7.99 -35.12 12.91
C GLN A 446 -8.21 -36.27 11.91
N THR A 447 -7.21 -36.56 11.08
CA THR A 447 -7.21 -37.81 10.30
C THR A 447 -6.98 -39.01 11.22
N VAL A 448 -7.85 -40.02 11.14
CA VAL A 448 -7.62 -41.37 11.69
C VAL A 448 -6.83 -42.17 10.66
N ILE A 449 -5.62 -42.62 11.03
CA ILE A 449 -4.66 -43.26 10.13
C ILE A 449 -4.75 -44.79 10.10
N ASP A 450 -5.29 -45.40 11.15
CA ASP A 450 -5.58 -46.84 11.28
C ASP A 450 -6.51 -47.07 12.49
N TYR A 451 -6.95 -48.30 12.70
CA TYR A 451 -7.78 -48.68 13.83
C TYR A 451 -7.08 -48.53 15.19
N HIS A 452 -5.79 -48.90 15.30
CA HIS A 452 -5.06 -48.79 16.56
C HIS A 452 -5.03 -47.34 17.05
N TYR A 453 -4.65 -46.40 16.20
CA TYR A 453 -4.65 -44.98 16.48
C TYR A 453 -6.06 -44.47 16.82
N ALA A 454 -7.10 -44.95 16.13
CA ALA A 454 -8.48 -44.63 16.49
C ALA A 454 -8.82 -45.02 17.93
N THR A 455 -8.40 -46.22 18.37
CA THR A 455 -8.62 -46.69 19.75
C THR A 455 -7.88 -45.83 20.77
N VAL A 456 -6.64 -45.43 20.48
CA VAL A 456 -5.84 -44.55 21.33
C VAL A 456 -6.50 -43.17 21.46
N LEU A 457 -6.97 -42.58 20.36
CA LEU A 457 -7.72 -41.33 20.39
C LEU A 457 -9.01 -41.46 21.21
N ASN A 458 -9.72 -42.57 21.06
CA ASN A 458 -10.97 -42.82 21.77
C ASN A 458 -10.76 -42.94 23.29
N GLN A 459 -9.64 -43.48 23.75
CA GLN A 459 -9.32 -43.63 25.18
C GLN A 459 -9.15 -42.28 25.90
N TYR A 460 -9.01 -41.17 25.17
CA TYR A 460 -8.90 -39.85 25.78
C TYR A 460 -10.19 -39.34 26.46
N GLY A 461 -11.32 -40.01 26.24
CA GLY A 461 -12.57 -39.71 26.95
C GLY A 461 -13.27 -38.41 26.54
N LYS A 462 -12.83 -37.76 25.46
CA LYS A 462 -13.42 -36.52 24.93
C LYS A 462 -13.83 -36.69 23.48
N LYS A 463 -14.90 -35.98 23.07
CA LYS A 463 -15.34 -35.96 21.67
C LYS A 463 -14.28 -35.33 20.76
N ILE A 464 -13.83 -36.07 19.76
CA ILE A 464 -12.82 -35.64 18.79
C ILE A 464 -13.43 -35.72 17.38
N LYS A 465 -13.42 -34.61 16.64
CA LYS A 465 -13.82 -34.60 15.23
C LYS A 465 -12.78 -35.31 14.39
N VAL A 466 -13.20 -36.29 13.60
CA VAL A 466 -12.27 -37.08 12.78
C VAL A 466 -12.77 -37.30 11.35
N HIS A 467 -11.81 -37.41 10.44
CA HIS A 467 -12.03 -38.03 9.13
C HIS A 467 -11.21 -39.32 9.04
N ILE A 468 -11.85 -40.41 8.61
CA ILE A 468 -11.16 -41.70 8.46
C ILE A 468 -10.45 -41.72 7.12
N LYS A 469 -9.16 -42.06 7.13
CA LYS A 469 -8.43 -42.30 5.89
C LYS A 469 -8.47 -43.79 5.56
N ILE A 470 -8.82 -44.10 4.32
CA ILE A 470 -8.79 -45.46 3.77
C ILE A 470 -7.60 -45.55 2.83
N ASP A 471 -6.78 -46.59 3.01
CA ASP A 471 -5.74 -46.93 2.06
C ASP A 471 -6.33 -47.83 0.97
N THR A 472 -6.38 -47.29 -0.25
CA THR A 472 -6.88 -48.01 -1.43
C THR A 472 -5.75 -48.42 -2.38
N GLY A 473 -4.49 -48.33 -1.95
CA GLY A 473 -3.31 -48.74 -2.74
C GLY A 473 -2.15 -47.75 -2.71
N MET A 474 -2.18 -46.73 -1.84
CA MET A 474 -1.04 -45.82 -1.64
C MET A 474 -0.02 -46.39 -0.67
N ASN A 475 -0.43 -47.30 0.23
CA ASN A 475 0.42 -47.98 1.21
C ASN A 475 1.24 -47.00 2.04
N ARG A 476 0.57 -45.99 2.63
CA ARG A 476 1.24 -44.94 3.42
C ARG A 476 0.55 -44.61 4.74
N LEU A 477 -0.70 -44.17 4.69
CA LEU A 477 -1.54 -43.88 5.85
C LEU A 477 -2.98 -44.18 5.43
N GLY A 478 -3.75 -44.69 6.37
CA GLY A 478 -5.13 -45.10 6.19
C GLY A 478 -5.30 -46.58 6.52
N GLU A 479 -6.46 -46.95 7.03
CA GLU A 479 -6.79 -48.36 7.24
C GLU A 479 -6.97 -49.05 5.89
N ASN A 480 -6.43 -50.27 5.75
CA ASN A 480 -6.50 -50.99 4.49
C ASN A 480 -7.96 -51.27 4.12
N PHE A 481 -8.36 -51.00 2.87
CA PHE A 481 -9.74 -51.22 2.44
C PHE A 481 -10.21 -52.70 2.56
N HIS A 482 -9.29 -53.66 2.66
CA HIS A 482 -9.60 -55.06 2.95
C HIS A 482 -9.96 -55.32 4.43
N HIS A 483 -9.52 -54.46 5.34
CA HIS A 483 -9.74 -54.57 6.78
C HIS A 483 -11.10 -53.97 7.18
N ILE A 484 -12.18 -54.49 6.58
CA ILE A 484 -13.55 -54.01 6.78
C ILE A 484 -13.99 -54.10 8.25
N ASP A 485 -13.53 -55.13 8.96
CA ASP A 485 -13.86 -55.32 10.38
C ASP A 485 -13.21 -54.23 11.23
N GLU A 486 -11.93 -53.93 11.04
CA GLU A 486 -11.23 -52.83 11.69
C GLU A 486 -11.88 -51.48 11.37
N ILE A 487 -12.17 -51.22 10.09
CA ILE A 487 -12.86 -49.99 9.66
C ILE A 487 -14.19 -49.86 10.40
N THR A 488 -14.99 -50.93 10.46
CA THR A 488 -16.30 -50.93 11.15
C THR A 488 -16.15 -50.68 12.64
N LYS A 489 -15.13 -51.27 13.29
CA LYS A 489 -14.84 -51.01 14.71
C LYS A 489 -14.48 -49.55 14.98
N ILE A 490 -13.85 -48.83 14.04
CA ILE A 490 -13.60 -47.38 14.19
C ILE A 490 -14.93 -46.62 14.37
N PHE A 491 -15.98 -46.97 13.61
CA PHE A 491 -17.29 -46.32 13.70
C PHE A 491 -18.04 -46.58 15.00
N GLN A 492 -17.65 -47.62 15.74
CA GLN A 492 -18.25 -47.97 17.03
C GLN A 492 -17.59 -47.25 18.21
N LEU A 493 -16.50 -46.48 17.98
CA LEU A 493 -15.76 -45.79 19.03
C LEU A 493 -16.50 -44.53 19.49
N PRO A 494 -17.03 -44.47 20.73
CA PRO A 494 -18.00 -43.46 21.15
C PRO A 494 -17.41 -42.04 21.24
N ASN A 495 -16.10 -41.89 21.41
CA ASN A 495 -15.46 -40.58 21.55
C ASN A 495 -15.03 -39.98 20.20
N LEU A 496 -15.18 -40.72 19.09
CA LEU A 496 -14.90 -40.19 17.76
C LEU A 496 -16.17 -39.67 17.10
N VAL A 497 -16.16 -38.39 16.74
CA VAL A 497 -17.19 -37.76 15.93
C VAL A 497 -16.74 -37.84 14.48
N ILE A 498 -17.18 -38.89 13.79
CA ILE A 498 -16.74 -39.17 12.41
C ILE A 498 -17.55 -38.30 11.44
N GLU A 499 -16.90 -37.26 10.92
CA GLU A 499 -17.53 -36.29 10.02
C GLU A 499 -17.33 -36.65 8.53
N GLY A 500 -16.32 -37.47 8.23
CA GLY A 500 -15.96 -37.78 6.85
C GLY A 500 -15.02 -38.95 6.68
N MET A 501 -14.82 -39.34 5.42
CA MET A 501 -13.94 -40.44 5.02
C MET A 501 -13.25 -40.11 3.69
N TYR A 502 -12.00 -40.53 3.53
CA TYR A 502 -11.23 -40.19 2.34
C TYR A 502 -10.11 -41.15 1.98
N THR A 503 -9.74 -41.17 0.69
CA THR A 503 -8.50 -41.80 0.20
C THR A 503 -7.66 -40.79 -0.58
N HIS A 504 -6.47 -41.19 -1.03
CA HIS A 504 -5.60 -40.42 -1.91
C HIS A 504 -5.17 -41.25 -3.12
N LEU A 505 -5.41 -40.72 -4.32
CA LEU A 505 -5.05 -41.37 -5.58
C LEU A 505 -3.53 -41.27 -5.81
N CYS A 506 -2.91 -42.33 -6.30
CA CYS A 506 -1.47 -42.41 -6.47
C CYS A 506 -0.98 -41.71 -7.74
N VAL A 507 -1.70 -41.91 -8.84
CA VAL A 507 -1.25 -41.56 -10.20
C VAL A 507 -2.34 -40.86 -11.01
N ALA A 508 -3.16 -40.06 -10.35
CA ALA A 508 -4.24 -39.30 -11.00
C ALA A 508 -3.73 -38.23 -11.98
N ASP A 509 -2.45 -37.88 -11.88
CA ASP A 509 -1.69 -37.01 -12.79
C ASP A 509 -1.27 -37.69 -14.10
N SER A 510 -1.35 -39.03 -14.19
CA SER A 510 -1.01 -39.79 -15.39
C SER A 510 -2.21 -40.14 -16.25
N GLN A 511 -2.04 -40.10 -17.57
CA GLN A 511 -2.98 -40.60 -18.58
C GLN A 511 -2.55 -41.94 -19.19
N ILE A 512 -1.48 -42.57 -18.70
CA ILE A 512 -1.05 -43.88 -19.18
C ILE A 512 -2.11 -44.93 -18.79
N ARG A 513 -2.49 -45.80 -19.73
CA ARG A 513 -3.59 -46.77 -19.56
C ARG A 513 -3.53 -47.57 -18.24
N LYS A 514 -2.33 -48.04 -17.85
CA LYS A 514 -2.15 -48.80 -16.61
C LYS A 514 -2.40 -47.95 -15.35
N ASP A 515 -2.03 -46.68 -15.38
CA ASP A 515 -2.17 -45.74 -14.28
C ASP A 515 -3.63 -45.29 -14.14
N VAL A 516 -4.31 -45.10 -15.28
CA VAL A 516 -5.76 -44.86 -15.34
C VAL A 516 -6.52 -46.05 -14.74
N ALA A 517 -6.20 -47.27 -15.14
CA ALA A 517 -6.81 -48.49 -14.60
C ALA A 517 -6.59 -48.61 -13.08
N PHE A 518 -5.36 -48.34 -12.61
CA PHE A 518 -5.07 -48.33 -11.18
C PHE A 518 -5.87 -47.25 -10.43
N THR A 519 -5.97 -46.04 -10.97
CA THR A 519 -6.73 -44.95 -10.38
C THR A 519 -8.22 -45.29 -10.26
N ILE A 520 -8.82 -45.89 -11.29
CA ILE A 520 -10.20 -46.37 -11.27
C ILE A 520 -10.36 -47.45 -10.18
N GLN A 521 -9.43 -48.40 -10.10
CA GLN A 521 -9.46 -49.44 -9.07
C GLN A 521 -9.43 -48.85 -7.65
N GLN A 522 -8.61 -47.82 -7.41
CA GLN A 522 -8.57 -47.12 -6.11
C GLN A 522 -9.92 -46.48 -5.76
N VAL A 523 -10.61 -45.91 -6.75
CA VAL A 523 -11.93 -45.29 -6.58
C VAL A 523 -12.99 -46.35 -6.28
N GLU A 524 -13.01 -47.45 -7.02
CA GLU A 524 -13.92 -48.58 -6.78
C GLU A 524 -13.73 -49.18 -5.39
N ASN A 525 -12.48 -49.41 -4.98
CA ASN A 525 -12.17 -49.93 -3.65
C ASN A 525 -12.66 -49.00 -2.54
N PHE A 526 -12.53 -47.68 -2.74
CA PHE A 526 -13.07 -46.71 -1.79
C PHE A 526 -14.61 -46.79 -1.70
N TYR A 527 -15.31 -46.83 -2.83
CA TYR A 527 -16.77 -46.90 -2.83
C TYR A 527 -17.30 -48.23 -2.30
N LYS A 528 -16.60 -49.35 -2.49
CA LYS A 528 -16.94 -50.63 -1.84
C LYS A 528 -17.01 -50.51 -0.32
N VAL A 529 -16.04 -49.83 0.30
CA VAL A 529 -16.05 -49.55 1.75
C VAL A 529 -17.20 -48.62 2.12
N VAL A 530 -17.42 -47.55 1.34
CA VAL A 530 -18.52 -46.60 1.56
C VAL A 530 -19.87 -47.30 1.55
N ASP A 531 -20.13 -48.13 0.55
CA ASP A 531 -21.43 -48.77 0.35
C ASP A 531 -21.68 -49.87 1.39
N TYR A 532 -20.64 -50.58 1.82
CA TYR A 532 -20.70 -51.47 2.96
C TYR A 532 -21.11 -50.71 4.24
N LEU A 533 -20.45 -49.59 4.55
CA LEU A 533 -20.76 -48.78 5.74
C LEU A 533 -22.15 -48.13 5.68
N LYS A 534 -22.62 -47.72 4.49
CA LYS A 534 -24.00 -47.26 4.28
C LYS A 534 -25.01 -48.36 4.60
N GLY A 535 -24.72 -49.61 4.23
CA GLY A 535 -25.54 -50.78 4.57
C GLY A 535 -25.66 -51.00 6.09
N LEU A 536 -24.68 -50.54 6.86
CA LEU A 536 -24.68 -50.54 8.33
C LEU A 536 -25.32 -49.28 8.94
N GLY A 537 -25.86 -48.36 8.13
CA GLY A 537 -26.52 -47.13 8.57
C GLY A 537 -25.64 -45.88 8.62
N TYR A 538 -24.34 -45.96 8.28
CA TYR A 538 -23.42 -44.81 8.29
C TYR A 538 -23.50 -44.01 6.98
N SER A 539 -24.61 -43.30 6.76
CA SER A 539 -24.90 -42.61 5.49
C SER A 539 -24.54 -41.12 5.43
N SER A 540 -24.27 -40.48 6.57
CA SER A 540 -24.09 -39.02 6.68
C SER A 540 -22.64 -38.52 6.55
N LEU A 541 -21.77 -39.29 5.89
CA LEU A 541 -20.33 -39.00 5.81
C LEU A 541 -19.98 -38.03 4.70
N LYS A 542 -19.10 -37.07 4.99
CA LYS A 542 -18.49 -36.22 3.96
C LYS A 542 -17.34 -36.96 3.29
N LEU A 543 -17.56 -37.40 2.06
CA LEU A 543 -16.59 -38.15 1.27
C LEU A 543 -15.67 -37.23 0.47
N HIS A 544 -14.41 -37.61 0.33
CA HIS A 544 -13.51 -36.92 -0.59
C HIS A 544 -12.38 -37.80 -1.13
N ILE A 545 -12.24 -37.86 -2.45
CA ILE A 545 -11.18 -38.66 -3.10
C ILE A 545 -10.18 -37.74 -3.81
N GLN A 546 -10.70 -36.79 -4.59
CA GLN A 546 -9.92 -36.02 -5.54
C GLN A 546 -8.96 -35.03 -4.85
N SER A 547 -7.73 -34.99 -5.36
CA SER A 547 -6.81 -33.86 -5.24
C SER A 547 -6.88 -33.01 -6.53
N SER A 548 -5.94 -32.07 -6.74
CA SER A 548 -5.88 -31.25 -7.98
C SER A 548 -6.06 -32.06 -9.28
N TYR A 549 -5.23 -33.08 -9.52
CA TYR A 549 -5.35 -33.91 -10.73
C TYR A 549 -6.57 -34.82 -10.75
N GLY A 550 -7.11 -35.19 -9.58
CA GLY A 550 -8.39 -35.90 -9.52
C GLY A 550 -9.53 -35.05 -10.09
N VAL A 551 -9.54 -33.75 -9.80
CA VAL A 551 -10.51 -32.81 -10.38
C VAL A 551 -10.26 -32.60 -11.87
N LEU A 552 -8.99 -32.46 -12.27
CA LEU A 552 -8.63 -32.15 -13.66
C LEU A 552 -8.79 -33.35 -14.62
N ASN A 553 -8.58 -34.58 -14.16
CA ASN A 553 -8.56 -35.78 -15.01
C ASN A 553 -9.72 -36.75 -14.77
N TYR A 554 -10.39 -36.64 -13.63
CA TYR A 554 -11.52 -37.50 -13.24
C TYR A 554 -12.66 -36.66 -12.66
N PRO A 555 -13.15 -35.61 -13.36
CA PRO A 555 -14.19 -34.72 -12.86
C PRO A 555 -15.52 -35.43 -12.58
N GLU A 556 -15.72 -36.64 -13.11
CA GLU A 556 -16.89 -37.48 -12.88
C GLU A 556 -17.00 -38.05 -11.46
N ILE A 557 -15.90 -38.07 -10.69
CA ILE A 557 -15.92 -38.58 -9.31
C ILE A 557 -16.71 -37.62 -8.42
N SER A 558 -17.91 -38.02 -8.01
CA SER A 558 -18.79 -37.21 -7.17
C SER A 558 -18.50 -37.41 -5.67
N CYS A 559 -18.07 -36.35 -4.99
CA CYS A 559 -17.75 -36.36 -3.56
C CYS A 559 -18.26 -35.08 -2.89
N ASN A 560 -18.26 -35.04 -1.55
CA ASN A 560 -18.62 -33.83 -0.82
C ASN A 560 -17.49 -32.79 -0.85
N TYR A 561 -16.23 -33.21 -0.84
CA TYR A 561 -15.08 -32.33 -1.01
C TYR A 561 -14.11 -32.78 -2.11
N ALA A 562 -13.48 -31.79 -2.75
CA ALA A 562 -12.27 -31.95 -3.53
C ALA A 562 -11.12 -31.16 -2.89
N ARG A 563 -9.96 -31.81 -2.69
CA ARG A 563 -8.80 -31.26 -1.99
C ARG A 563 -7.87 -30.54 -2.97
N LEU A 564 -8.13 -29.25 -3.19
CA LEU A 564 -7.37 -28.46 -4.16
C LEU A 564 -6.08 -27.91 -3.54
N GLY A 565 -4.94 -28.35 -4.08
CA GLY A 565 -3.60 -27.87 -3.74
C GLY A 565 -2.98 -27.12 -4.91
N ILE A 566 -2.03 -27.74 -5.62
CA ILE A 566 -1.23 -27.09 -6.66
C ILE A 566 -2.04 -26.31 -7.72
N ALA A 567 -3.19 -26.85 -8.16
CA ALA A 567 -4.04 -26.20 -9.15
C ALA A 567 -4.68 -24.89 -8.66
N LEU A 568 -4.97 -24.79 -7.35
CA LEU A 568 -5.52 -23.57 -6.75
C LEU A 568 -4.54 -22.40 -6.90
N TYR A 569 -3.25 -22.69 -6.86
CA TYR A 569 -2.15 -21.74 -7.05
C TYR A 569 -1.80 -21.48 -8.52
N GLY A 570 -2.56 -22.08 -9.43
CA GLY A 570 -2.42 -21.86 -10.86
C GLY A 570 -1.28 -22.61 -11.50
N LEU A 571 -0.88 -23.73 -10.90
CA LEU A 571 0.29 -24.51 -11.24
C LEU A 571 -0.09 -25.97 -11.50
N LEU A 572 0.69 -26.63 -12.34
CA LEU A 572 0.73 -28.08 -12.50
C LEU A 572 2.00 -28.63 -11.85
N SER A 573 1.98 -29.89 -11.42
CA SER A 573 3.13 -30.57 -10.82
C SER A 573 4.28 -30.72 -11.81
N ASN A 574 4.00 -30.96 -13.09
CA ASN A 574 4.94 -30.77 -14.18
C ASN A 574 4.37 -29.82 -15.24
N GLU A 575 5.23 -29.04 -15.90
CA GLU A 575 4.82 -28.04 -16.91
C GLU A 575 4.12 -28.69 -18.12
N MET A 576 4.54 -29.91 -18.48
CA MET A 576 4.09 -30.62 -19.68
C MET A 576 2.88 -31.54 -19.44
N ASP A 577 2.32 -31.56 -18.23
CA ASP A 577 1.19 -32.44 -17.94
C ASP A 577 -0.04 -32.02 -18.75
N GLU A 578 -0.64 -32.97 -19.44
CA GLU A 578 -1.91 -32.78 -20.14
C GLU A 578 -3.07 -33.24 -19.25
N THR A 579 -4.11 -32.40 -19.15
CA THR A 579 -5.29 -32.71 -18.33
C THR A 579 -6.58 -32.71 -19.14
N LYS A 580 -7.54 -33.58 -18.78
CA LYS A 580 -8.82 -33.69 -19.50
C LYS A 580 -9.67 -32.41 -19.38
N ALA A 581 -9.76 -31.83 -18.19
CA ALA A 581 -10.45 -30.57 -17.96
C ALA A 581 -9.61 -29.40 -18.51
N LYS A 582 -10.23 -28.53 -19.32
CA LYS A 582 -9.59 -27.34 -19.89
C LYS A 582 -9.67 -26.12 -18.96
N ALA A 583 -9.35 -26.30 -17.68
CA ALA A 583 -9.32 -25.20 -16.71
C ALA A 583 -8.16 -24.24 -17.05
N LYS A 584 -8.47 -22.97 -17.31
CA LYS A 584 -7.43 -21.98 -17.65
C LYS A 584 -6.82 -21.40 -16.38
N LEU A 585 -5.89 -22.14 -15.80
CA LEU A 585 -5.20 -21.76 -14.58
C LEU A 585 -4.18 -20.63 -14.81
N ARG A 586 -4.04 -19.73 -13.84
CA ARG A 586 -3.12 -18.57 -13.86
C ARG A 586 -2.19 -18.60 -12.65
N PRO A 587 -0.86 -18.59 -12.85
CA PRO A 587 0.09 -18.61 -11.74
C PRO A 587 -0.16 -17.49 -10.74
N VAL A 588 -0.24 -17.85 -9.45
CA VAL A 588 -0.48 -16.90 -8.36
C VAL A 588 0.83 -16.23 -7.90
N LEU A 589 1.97 -16.92 -8.04
CA LEU A 589 3.26 -16.48 -7.49
C LEU A 589 4.25 -16.02 -8.56
N SER A 590 4.97 -14.95 -8.26
CA SER A 590 6.20 -14.54 -8.94
C SER A 590 7.33 -14.35 -7.93
N ILE A 591 8.57 -14.66 -8.32
CA ILE A 591 9.77 -14.46 -7.51
C ILE A 591 10.60 -13.34 -8.14
N LYS A 592 10.90 -12.31 -7.36
CA LYS A 592 11.67 -11.15 -7.81
C LYS A 592 12.81 -10.84 -6.86
N ALA A 593 13.89 -10.28 -7.40
CA ALA A 593 15.06 -9.88 -6.64
C ALA A 593 15.77 -8.69 -7.27
N ARG A 594 16.63 -8.01 -6.51
CA ARG A 594 17.44 -6.89 -7.00
C ARG A 594 18.85 -7.31 -7.36
N ILE A 595 19.39 -6.63 -8.36
CA ILE A 595 20.82 -6.61 -8.65
C ILE A 595 21.54 -5.86 -7.53
N SER A 596 22.51 -6.51 -6.87
CA SER A 596 23.34 -5.88 -5.83
C SER A 596 24.55 -5.18 -6.43
N ILE A 597 25.22 -5.81 -7.40
CA ILE A 597 26.45 -5.28 -8.00
C ILE A 597 26.56 -5.73 -9.46
N ILE A 598 27.22 -4.89 -10.25
CA ILE A 598 27.57 -5.16 -11.64
C ILE A 598 29.08 -5.08 -11.76
N LYS A 599 29.68 -6.04 -12.45
CA LYS A 599 31.12 -6.12 -12.69
C LYS A 599 31.41 -6.41 -14.15
N THR A 600 32.59 -6.00 -14.61
CA THR A 600 33.14 -6.43 -15.89
C THR A 600 34.17 -7.52 -15.61
N LEU A 601 34.01 -8.66 -16.25
CA LEU A 601 35.02 -9.72 -16.28
C LEU A 601 35.88 -9.58 -17.53
N LYS A 602 37.17 -9.82 -17.37
CA LYS A 602 38.11 -9.99 -18.49
C LYS A 602 38.02 -11.42 -19.03
N ALA A 603 38.54 -11.61 -20.24
CA ALA A 603 38.72 -12.95 -20.78
C ALA A 603 39.57 -13.81 -19.82
N SER A 604 39.23 -15.10 -19.72
CA SER A 604 39.83 -16.11 -18.85
C SER A 604 39.58 -15.95 -17.34
N GLU A 605 38.87 -14.92 -16.90
CA GLU A 605 38.41 -14.82 -15.50
C GLU A 605 37.27 -15.81 -15.22
N THR A 606 37.11 -16.20 -13.95
CA THR A 606 36.17 -17.26 -13.55
C THR A 606 35.16 -16.78 -12.51
N ILE A 607 33.99 -17.42 -12.44
CA ILE A 607 32.91 -17.05 -11.52
C ILE A 607 32.72 -18.09 -10.42
N GLY A 608 32.75 -17.62 -9.17
CA GLY A 608 32.22 -18.33 -8.01
C GLY A 608 32.94 -19.64 -7.65
N TYR A 609 32.27 -20.42 -6.80
CA TYR A 609 32.83 -21.67 -6.26
C TYR A 609 33.08 -22.70 -7.35
N GLY A 610 34.24 -23.37 -7.26
CA GLY A 610 34.63 -24.43 -8.18
C GLY A 610 34.99 -23.96 -9.58
N ARG A 611 34.98 -22.64 -9.85
CA ARG A 611 35.41 -22.01 -11.12
C ARG A 611 34.80 -22.69 -12.37
N GLN A 612 33.54 -23.15 -12.26
CA GLN A 612 32.87 -23.90 -13.32
C GLN A 612 32.52 -23.07 -14.56
N PHE A 613 32.49 -21.75 -14.40
CA PHE A 613 32.32 -20.82 -15.51
C PHE A 613 33.60 -20.03 -15.71
N VAL A 614 34.07 -19.99 -16.96
CA VAL A 614 35.23 -19.23 -17.43
C VAL A 614 34.76 -18.29 -18.53
N ALA A 615 35.07 -17.00 -18.42
CA ALA A 615 34.71 -16.02 -19.42
C ALA A 615 35.59 -16.20 -20.67
N ASN A 616 34.98 -16.44 -21.83
CA ASN A 616 35.73 -16.59 -23.09
C ASN A 616 36.09 -15.23 -23.71
N THR A 617 35.29 -14.20 -23.43
CA THR A 617 35.47 -12.81 -23.88
C THR A 617 35.22 -11.86 -22.71
N PRO A 618 35.64 -10.59 -22.80
CA PRO A 618 35.22 -9.58 -21.84
C PRO A 618 33.69 -9.51 -21.76
N MET A 619 33.15 -9.63 -20.56
CA MET A 619 31.70 -9.76 -20.35
C MET A 619 31.23 -8.93 -19.14
N LYS A 620 29.96 -8.51 -19.16
CA LYS A 620 29.33 -7.79 -18.07
C LYS A 620 28.45 -8.74 -17.28
N ILE A 621 28.67 -8.83 -15.97
CA ILE A 621 27.92 -9.71 -15.08
C ILE A 621 27.20 -8.90 -14.01
N ALA A 622 26.06 -9.41 -13.57
CA ALA A 622 25.33 -8.87 -12.43
C ALA A 622 25.11 -9.94 -11.37
N THR A 623 25.30 -9.57 -10.10
CA THR A 623 24.97 -10.42 -8.96
C THR A 623 23.57 -10.07 -8.47
N VAL A 624 22.71 -11.07 -8.33
CA VAL A 624 21.33 -10.97 -7.88
C VAL A 624 21.23 -11.50 -6.44
N THR A 625 20.47 -10.80 -5.61
CA THR A 625 20.33 -11.05 -4.15
C THR A 625 19.40 -12.22 -3.81
N LEU A 626 19.51 -13.31 -4.56
CA LEU A 626 18.67 -14.51 -4.47
C LEU A 626 19.54 -15.76 -4.55
N GLY A 627 19.39 -16.69 -3.60
CA GLY A 627 20.17 -17.93 -3.57
C GLY A 627 19.39 -19.15 -3.08
N TYR A 628 20.10 -20.25 -2.78
CA TYR A 628 19.43 -21.50 -2.41
C TYR A 628 18.80 -21.50 -1.02
N ALA A 629 19.24 -20.64 -0.09
CA ALA A 629 18.54 -20.45 1.19
C ALA A 629 17.23 -19.65 1.04
N ASP A 630 17.00 -19.04 -0.13
CA ASP A 630 15.71 -18.46 -0.52
C ASP A 630 14.80 -19.46 -1.25
N GLY A 631 15.30 -20.68 -1.50
CA GLY A 631 14.54 -21.75 -2.16
C GLY A 631 14.84 -21.93 -3.65
N ILE A 632 15.83 -21.22 -4.22
CA ILE A 632 16.26 -21.48 -5.60
C ILE A 632 17.14 -22.74 -5.64
N PRO A 633 16.78 -23.79 -6.39
CA PRO A 633 17.53 -25.04 -6.36
C PRO A 633 18.99 -24.86 -6.79
N ARG A 634 19.93 -25.30 -5.96
CA ARG A 634 21.37 -25.19 -6.25
C ARG A 634 21.79 -26.01 -7.50
N ASN A 635 21.03 -27.04 -7.83
CA ASN A 635 21.23 -27.90 -8.99
C ASN A 635 20.61 -27.32 -10.29
N LEU A 636 20.11 -26.09 -10.27
CA LEU A 636 19.70 -25.39 -11.48
C LEU A 636 20.95 -24.96 -12.29
N ILE A 637 21.34 -25.77 -13.27
CA ILE A 637 22.59 -25.60 -14.03
C ILE A 637 22.43 -24.68 -15.24
N ARG A 638 21.24 -24.61 -15.85
CA ARG A 638 20.95 -23.84 -17.08
C ARG A 638 19.69 -22.97 -16.94
N GLY A 639 19.57 -22.32 -15.78
CA GLY A 639 18.46 -21.43 -15.49
C GLY A 639 18.57 -20.10 -16.22
N HIS A 640 17.43 -19.45 -16.41
CA HIS A 640 17.35 -18.07 -16.88
C HIS A 640 16.59 -17.23 -15.85
N VAL A 641 16.77 -15.93 -15.94
CA VAL A 641 15.93 -14.93 -15.30
C VAL A 641 15.38 -13.98 -16.36
N LEU A 642 14.36 -13.18 -16.02
CA LEU A 642 13.93 -12.05 -16.83
C LEU A 642 14.52 -10.76 -16.26
N LEU A 643 15.04 -9.92 -17.14
CA LEU A 643 15.47 -8.56 -16.82
C LEU A 643 15.08 -7.67 -17.99
N ARG A 644 14.24 -6.66 -17.73
CA ARG A 644 13.75 -5.70 -18.73
C ARG A 644 13.06 -6.39 -19.92
N GLY A 645 12.32 -7.48 -19.64
CA GLY A 645 11.58 -8.24 -20.65
C GLY A 645 12.44 -9.15 -21.55
N VAL A 646 13.69 -9.43 -21.17
CA VAL A 646 14.61 -10.33 -21.91
C VAL A 646 15.03 -11.50 -21.01
N LYS A 647 15.13 -12.71 -21.56
CA LYS A 647 15.70 -13.88 -20.88
C LYS A 647 17.23 -13.74 -20.76
N VAL A 648 17.73 -13.89 -19.55
CA VAL A 648 19.14 -13.69 -19.20
C VAL A 648 19.68 -14.95 -18.53
N PRO A 649 20.79 -15.54 -19.02
CA PRO A 649 21.29 -16.79 -18.48
C PRO A 649 21.92 -16.60 -17.09
N ILE A 650 21.67 -17.55 -16.20
CA ILE A 650 22.38 -17.71 -14.93
C ILE A 650 23.73 -18.38 -15.22
N ILE A 651 24.82 -17.79 -14.71
CA ILE A 651 26.20 -18.25 -14.95
C ILE A 651 26.91 -18.58 -13.64
N GLY A 652 27.73 -19.64 -13.66
CA GLY A 652 28.38 -20.17 -12.47
C GLY A 652 27.42 -20.86 -11.51
N ARG A 653 27.88 -21.15 -10.29
CA ARG A 653 27.08 -21.84 -9.27
C ARG A 653 26.20 -20.86 -8.48
N ILE A 654 24.96 -21.27 -8.23
CA ILE A 654 24.07 -20.61 -7.27
C ILE A 654 24.62 -20.78 -5.86
N CYS A 655 24.79 -19.66 -5.15
CA CYS A 655 25.27 -19.61 -3.78
C CYS A 655 24.11 -19.54 -2.78
N MET A 656 24.42 -19.51 -1.47
CA MET A 656 23.39 -19.51 -0.42
C MET A 656 22.43 -18.33 -0.56
N ASP A 657 22.96 -17.15 -0.88
CA ASP A 657 22.23 -15.88 -0.82
C ASP A 657 22.24 -15.10 -2.15
N GLN A 658 22.93 -15.62 -3.16
CA GLN A 658 23.15 -14.91 -4.41
C GLN A 658 23.36 -15.83 -5.61
N LEU A 659 23.03 -15.31 -6.78
CA LEU A 659 23.30 -15.92 -8.09
C LEU A 659 23.86 -14.85 -9.03
N THR A 660 24.51 -15.28 -10.11
CA THR A 660 25.13 -14.38 -11.09
C THR A 660 24.50 -14.57 -12.45
N ILE A 661 24.27 -13.48 -13.18
CA ILE A 661 23.66 -13.47 -14.52
C ILE A 661 24.55 -12.73 -15.52
N ASP A 662 24.51 -13.15 -16.78
CA ASP A 662 25.22 -12.48 -17.89
C ASP A 662 24.40 -11.33 -18.47
N VAL A 663 24.82 -10.09 -18.22
CA VAL A 663 24.13 -8.88 -18.69
C VAL A 663 24.90 -8.17 -19.81
N THR A 664 25.81 -8.87 -20.50
CA THR A 664 26.69 -8.29 -21.53
C THR A 664 25.90 -7.57 -22.63
N ASN A 665 24.82 -8.20 -23.10
CA ASN A 665 24.01 -7.69 -24.22
C ASN A 665 22.80 -6.85 -23.77
N ILE A 666 22.72 -6.47 -22.50
CA ILE A 666 21.58 -5.70 -21.96
C ILE A 666 22.03 -4.27 -21.68
N PRO A 667 21.50 -3.27 -22.41
CA PRO A 667 21.88 -1.88 -22.21
C PRO A 667 21.31 -1.34 -20.89
N ASN A 668 22.05 -0.41 -20.26
CA ASN A 668 21.61 0.36 -19.10
C ASN A 668 21.14 -0.47 -17.89
N VAL A 669 21.77 -1.62 -17.64
CA VAL A 669 21.56 -2.37 -16.39
C VAL A 669 22.23 -1.63 -15.24
N GLU A 670 21.48 -1.40 -14.16
CA GLU A 670 21.92 -0.66 -12.98
C GLU A 670 21.76 -1.48 -11.68
N GLN A 671 22.52 -1.10 -10.64
CA GLN A 671 22.29 -1.67 -9.31
C GLN A 671 20.90 -1.29 -8.82
N GLY A 672 20.19 -2.25 -8.20
CA GLY A 672 18.82 -2.10 -7.76
C GLY A 672 17.76 -2.46 -8.81
N ASP A 673 18.15 -2.68 -10.07
CA ASP A 673 17.25 -3.21 -11.11
C ASP A 673 16.62 -4.53 -10.66
N ILE A 674 15.36 -4.71 -11.06
CA ILE A 674 14.55 -5.87 -10.68
C ILE A 674 14.75 -6.98 -11.70
N VAL A 675 15.06 -8.15 -11.18
CA VAL A 675 15.17 -9.41 -11.89
C VAL A 675 13.99 -10.29 -11.49
N THR A 676 13.30 -10.86 -12.46
CA THR A 676 12.20 -11.82 -12.23
C THR A 676 12.71 -13.24 -12.46
N MET A 677 12.79 -14.04 -11.40
CA MET A 677 13.24 -15.45 -11.47
C MET A 677 12.10 -16.38 -11.91
N ILE A 678 10.88 -16.14 -11.43
CA ILE A 678 9.66 -16.82 -11.85
C ILE A 678 8.59 -15.76 -12.01
N GLY A 679 7.87 -15.76 -13.13
CA GLY A 679 6.85 -14.77 -13.45
C GLY A 679 6.87 -14.37 -14.92
N GLN A 680 6.30 -13.20 -15.20
CA GLN A 680 6.16 -12.68 -16.56
C GLN A 680 6.61 -11.21 -16.64
N GLU A 681 7.35 -10.88 -17.69
CA GLU A 681 7.69 -9.50 -18.08
C GLU A 681 7.40 -9.30 -19.57
N GLY A 682 6.39 -8.48 -19.88
CA GLY A 682 5.96 -8.28 -21.27
C GLY A 682 5.47 -9.60 -21.90
N LYS A 683 6.12 -10.01 -22.99
CA LYS A 683 5.81 -11.27 -23.70
C LYS A 683 6.57 -12.49 -23.15
N GLU A 684 7.64 -12.25 -22.40
CA GLU A 684 8.48 -13.32 -21.86
C GLU A 684 7.96 -13.81 -20.51
N LYS A 685 8.03 -15.13 -20.30
CA LYS A 685 7.66 -15.78 -19.05
C LYS A 685 8.67 -16.87 -18.67
N ILE A 686 8.84 -17.06 -17.37
CA ILE A 686 9.53 -18.21 -16.77
C ILE A 686 8.58 -18.79 -15.73
N THR A 687 8.16 -20.03 -15.94
CA THR A 687 7.19 -20.68 -15.05
C THR A 687 7.88 -21.47 -13.93
N ALA A 688 7.15 -21.75 -12.86
CA ALA A 688 7.67 -22.60 -11.79
C ALA A 688 7.90 -24.05 -12.27
N GLY A 689 7.08 -24.55 -13.20
CA GLY A 689 7.28 -25.87 -13.80
C GLY A 689 8.54 -25.97 -14.65
N GLU A 690 8.85 -24.93 -15.44
CA GLU A 690 10.11 -24.85 -16.20
C GLU A 690 11.33 -24.92 -15.27
N VAL A 691 11.34 -24.12 -14.20
CA VAL A 691 12.45 -24.09 -13.24
C VAL A 691 12.57 -25.40 -12.47
N ALA A 692 11.45 -26.00 -12.06
CA ALA A 692 11.44 -27.28 -11.36
C ALA A 692 11.99 -28.40 -12.25
N GLY A 693 11.55 -28.49 -13.50
CA GLY A 693 12.02 -29.49 -14.46
C GLY A 693 13.52 -29.35 -14.75
N GLN A 694 14.02 -28.12 -14.93
CA GLN A 694 15.46 -27.86 -15.10
C GLN A 694 16.28 -28.21 -13.84
N ALA A 695 15.68 -28.17 -12.67
CA ALA A 695 16.28 -28.58 -11.41
C ALA A 695 16.05 -30.07 -11.08
N GLY A 696 15.45 -30.86 -11.98
CA GLY A 696 15.20 -32.29 -11.74
C GLY A 696 14.22 -32.56 -10.60
N THR A 697 13.25 -31.68 -10.39
CA THR A 697 12.20 -31.81 -9.37
C THR A 697 10.83 -31.43 -9.95
N ILE A 698 9.79 -31.49 -9.11
CA ILE A 698 8.41 -31.12 -9.42
C ILE A 698 8.06 -29.73 -8.85
N THR A 699 7.09 -29.07 -9.46
CA THR A 699 6.66 -27.72 -9.06
C THR A 699 6.28 -27.64 -7.59
N ASN A 700 5.64 -28.69 -7.05
CA ASN A 700 5.21 -28.76 -5.65
C ASN A 700 6.39 -28.59 -4.68
N GLU A 701 7.52 -29.25 -4.96
CA GLU A 701 8.72 -29.13 -4.14
C GLU A 701 9.28 -27.71 -4.25
N LEU A 702 9.44 -27.20 -5.48
CA LEU A 702 10.00 -25.87 -5.72
C LEU A 702 9.26 -24.78 -4.93
N VAL A 703 7.94 -24.70 -5.06
CA VAL A 703 7.16 -23.62 -4.41
C VAL A 703 7.00 -23.82 -2.90
N SER A 704 6.91 -25.06 -2.42
CA SER A 704 6.79 -25.32 -0.98
C SER A 704 8.09 -25.11 -0.20
N ARG A 705 9.25 -25.15 -0.88
CA ARG A 705 10.57 -24.94 -0.29
C ARG A 705 11.06 -23.49 -0.35
N LEU A 706 10.23 -22.55 -0.81
CA LEU A 706 10.59 -21.13 -0.81
C LEU A 706 10.91 -20.64 0.60
N GLY A 707 12.08 -20.03 0.74
CA GLY A 707 12.65 -19.68 2.04
C GLY A 707 11.82 -18.64 2.79
N SER A 708 11.77 -18.75 4.11
CA SER A 708 11.05 -17.81 4.99
C SER A 708 11.60 -16.38 4.94
N ARG A 709 12.84 -16.19 4.44
CA ARG A 709 13.49 -14.89 4.25
C ARG A 709 12.91 -14.07 3.10
N LEU A 710 12.11 -14.69 2.22
CA LEU A 710 11.43 -13.99 1.15
C LEU A 710 10.17 -13.32 1.69
N GLU A 711 10.18 -11.98 1.64
CA GLU A 711 9.01 -11.15 1.92
C GLU A 711 7.88 -11.48 0.94
N LYS A 712 6.63 -11.35 1.37
CA LYS A 712 5.45 -11.64 0.54
C LYS A 712 4.66 -10.36 0.34
N VAL A 713 4.52 -9.95 -0.92
CA VAL A 713 3.72 -8.81 -1.33
C VAL A 713 2.44 -9.33 -2.00
N TYR A 714 1.30 -9.09 -1.36
CA TYR A 714 0.00 -9.51 -1.88
C TYR A 714 -0.58 -8.43 -2.79
N LEU A 715 -0.85 -8.80 -4.04
CA LEU A 715 -1.38 -7.91 -5.06
C LEU A 715 -2.89 -8.17 -5.21
N LYS A 716 -3.67 -7.09 -5.21
CA LYS A 716 -5.07 -7.10 -5.65
C LYS A 716 -5.21 -6.12 -6.82
N LYS A 717 -5.57 -6.62 -8.00
CA LYS A 717 -5.96 -5.75 -9.11
C LYS A 717 -7.40 -5.33 -8.83
N LEU A 718 -7.61 -4.01 -8.69
CA LEU A 718 -8.93 -3.38 -8.56
C LEU A 718 -9.74 -3.58 -9.83
#